data_AF-A0A8C1K7F9-F1
#
_entry.id   AF-A0A8C1K7F9-F1
#
_cell.length_a   1.000
_cell.length_b   1.000
_cell.length_c   1.000
_cell.angle_alpha   90.00
_cell.angle_beta   90.00
_cell.angle_gamma   90.00
#
_symmetry.space_group_name_H-M   'P 1'
#
loop_
_entity.id
_entity.type
_entity.pdbx_description
1 polymer ?
#
loop_
_entity_poly.entity_id
_entity_poly.type
_entity_poly.pdbx_seq_one_letter_code
_entity_poly.pdbx_strand_id
1 'polypeptide(L)'
;MAVDGTDENNLEQGIYTKDAARLRKNGRRRRSLSDLSSSQKCGAWASHFQRLFVSFIGADWIYLMLLGFIMAVLSFTVDIFVDLFTEAHSWIYNLADSHVVLQYLAWVTYSLFLMCFAAGFANMVSIQATGSGIPETKTSLRGVMLQEYFTFRTLVSKVISLTCVLGSELPVGKEGPFVHVGSVCAALLCRFMSLFSGIYKNKARNEEMLTVGCAVGISCCFAAPIGGERTLTDYWRGFLSATFGAFIFRLLPVWNRQEETLTALYATKYRLDFPFDLYELPIFAAMGIVCGFGGAFFVYLYGKISLFVKKQKAKNSFLMKNCFLYSALVSVLISTLTFPPGFGQFMGGRLTKKDSLISFFDNRTWSNHGIVADFDNDDHLAAWKHPQANVFIILSVFIIMKFWMSALSITLPIPCGSFVPIFVIGAAFGRLVGEGLATLFPDGFNVDGHIYHIVPGAYAVIGAAALAAGVTHTISTGVIMMELTGQINYTLPILISVILANMVSQSLQPSIYDTAIRIKKLPYLPMLSWGHREKYNIYVEDFMKRDVRYITLNSTYRDMIKILRSGNLKTLPLVKSAESMLLLGSVERVQLLGLLTQRMQHLREDNASTMPVRYKVRFQIEEWEEQQLVEQVTFSSCKIDPAPFQLVEHTSLHKTHTMFSVLNLDYAYVTSIGRLIGAVSLKELREAIEGCTPADGVRLRPVLSTFRDRGVRGTRTETIALHQLLEHQISR
;
A
#
# COMPACT_ATOMS: atom_id res chain seq x y z
N MET A 1 -38.04 -19.56 -23.36
CA MET A 1 -37.05 -19.81 -24.43
C MET A 1 -35.69 -19.47 -23.88
N ALA A 2 -34.92 -20.50 -23.52
CA ALA A 2 -33.54 -20.38 -23.07
C ALA A 2 -32.64 -20.17 -24.29
N VAL A 3 -31.67 -19.27 -24.19
CA VAL A 3 -30.60 -19.10 -25.20
C VAL A 3 -29.28 -19.26 -24.47
N ASP A 4 -28.51 -20.23 -24.95
CA ASP A 4 -27.25 -20.74 -24.43
C ASP A 4 -26.15 -19.68 -24.28
N GLY A 5 -25.47 -19.75 -23.14
CA GLY A 5 -24.16 -19.14 -22.92
C GLY A 5 -23.09 -20.23 -22.95
N THR A 6 -22.37 -20.34 -24.07
CA THR A 6 -21.12 -21.09 -24.17
C THR A 6 -20.25 -20.45 -25.24
N ASP A 7 -19.14 -19.78 -24.88
CA ASP A 7 -18.02 -19.61 -25.81
C ASP A 7 -16.65 -19.21 -25.19
N GLU A 8 -16.49 -19.11 -23.86
CA GLU A 8 -15.16 -18.87 -23.28
C GLU A 8 -14.31 -20.14 -23.09
N ASN A 9 -14.92 -21.32 -22.96
CA ASN A 9 -14.18 -22.59 -22.75
C ASN A 9 -13.52 -23.15 -24.02
N ASN A 10 -13.97 -22.73 -25.21
CA ASN A 10 -13.45 -23.25 -26.49
C ASN A 10 -12.09 -22.63 -26.89
N LEU A 11 -11.80 -21.42 -26.41
CA LEU A 11 -10.52 -20.74 -26.65
C LEU A 11 -9.37 -21.31 -25.80
N GLU A 12 -9.66 -21.75 -24.57
CA GLU A 12 -8.65 -22.41 -23.73
C GLU A 12 -8.25 -23.78 -24.29
N GLN A 13 -9.21 -24.60 -24.73
CA GLN A 13 -8.92 -25.93 -25.30
C GLN A 13 -8.12 -25.89 -26.62
N GLY A 14 -8.26 -24.82 -27.42
CA GLY A 14 -7.51 -24.63 -28.67
C GLY A 14 -6.00 -24.39 -28.48
N ILE A 15 -5.59 -23.90 -27.31
CA ILE A 15 -4.18 -23.64 -26.98
C ILE A 15 -3.49 -24.93 -26.51
N TYR A 16 -4.17 -25.76 -25.71
CA TYR A 16 -3.63 -27.03 -25.21
C TYR A 16 -3.37 -28.07 -26.31
N THR A 17 -4.17 -28.08 -27.37
CA THR A 17 -4.06 -29.07 -28.45
C THR A 17 -2.92 -28.77 -29.44
N LYS A 18 -2.59 -27.49 -29.68
CA LYS A 18 -1.50 -27.08 -30.59
C LYS A 18 -0.11 -27.37 -30.03
N ASP A 19 0.08 -27.26 -28.72
CA ASP A 19 1.38 -27.55 -28.08
C ASP A 19 1.65 -29.06 -27.95
N ALA A 20 0.60 -29.87 -27.78
CA ALA A 20 0.71 -31.34 -27.78
C ALA A 20 1.12 -31.91 -29.16
N ALA A 21 0.67 -31.29 -30.26
CA ALA A 21 1.03 -31.70 -31.61
C ALA A 21 2.49 -31.38 -31.99
N ARG A 22 3.04 -30.27 -31.47
CA ARG A 22 4.46 -29.88 -31.69
C ARG A 22 5.45 -30.82 -30.99
N LEU A 23 5.11 -31.33 -29.81
CA LEU A 23 5.97 -32.26 -29.07
C LEU A 23 6.01 -33.68 -29.68
N ARG A 24 4.97 -34.08 -30.42
CA ARG A 24 4.89 -35.42 -31.03
C ARG A 24 5.75 -35.57 -32.31
N LYS A 25 6.22 -34.47 -32.91
CA LYS A 25 6.94 -34.50 -34.20
C LYS A 25 8.46 -34.65 -34.09
N ASN A 26 9.07 -34.45 -32.92
CA ASN A 26 10.52 -34.49 -32.72
C ASN A 26 11.07 -35.81 -32.11
N GLY A 27 10.23 -36.84 -31.92
CA GLY A 27 10.59 -38.06 -31.19
C GLY A 27 10.72 -39.34 -32.03
N ARG A 28 11.20 -39.28 -33.28
CA ARG A 28 11.43 -40.48 -34.10
C ARG A 28 12.90 -40.63 -34.50
N ARG A 29 13.73 -41.14 -33.58
CA ARG A 29 14.97 -41.86 -33.94
C ARG A 29 15.17 -43.06 -33.00
N ARG A 30 15.13 -44.23 -33.64
CA ARG A 30 15.38 -45.61 -33.16
C ARG A 30 16.23 -45.75 -31.90
N ARG A 31 15.70 -46.44 -30.88
CA ARG A 31 16.44 -47.44 -30.09
C ARG A 31 15.54 -48.63 -29.75
N SER A 32 16.17 -49.80 -29.79
CA SER A 32 15.61 -51.16 -29.74
C SER A 32 14.85 -51.48 -28.45
N LEU A 33 13.81 -52.29 -28.59
CA LEU A 33 13.05 -52.93 -27.51
C LEU A 33 13.81 -54.14 -26.96
N SER A 34 14.20 -54.08 -25.69
CA SER A 34 14.09 -55.16 -24.71
C SER A 34 14.55 -54.59 -23.37
N ASP A 35 13.77 -54.81 -22.31
CA ASP A 35 14.03 -54.42 -20.91
C ASP A 35 13.72 -52.98 -20.51
N LEU A 36 12.42 -52.63 -20.35
CA LEU A 36 12.01 -51.61 -19.37
C LEU A 36 10.50 -51.66 -19.02
N SER A 37 10.00 -52.81 -18.54
CA SER A 37 8.56 -52.97 -18.21
C SER A 37 8.15 -52.50 -16.80
N SER A 38 9.08 -52.20 -15.88
CA SER A 38 8.74 -51.88 -14.48
C SER A 38 8.95 -50.43 -14.04
N SER A 39 9.57 -49.56 -14.86
CA SER A 39 9.96 -48.19 -14.45
C SER A 39 9.09 -47.05 -15.02
N GLN A 40 8.16 -47.35 -15.93
CA GLN A 40 7.31 -46.31 -16.57
C GLN A 40 6.09 -45.88 -15.76
N LYS A 41 5.58 -46.71 -14.83
CA LYS A 41 4.38 -46.38 -14.05
C LYS A 41 4.66 -45.34 -12.95
N CYS A 42 5.86 -45.33 -12.37
CA CYS A 42 6.24 -44.39 -11.32
C CYS A 42 6.49 -42.96 -11.86
N GLY A 43 7.11 -42.84 -13.05
CA GLY A 43 7.33 -41.55 -13.72
C GLY A 43 6.07 -40.93 -14.33
N ALA A 44 5.11 -41.75 -14.77
CA ALA A 44 3.81 -41.28 -15.24
C ALA A 44 2.95 -40.73 -14.09
N TRP A 45 2.96 -41.38 -12.93
CA TRP A 45 2.29 -40.86 -11.72
C TRP A 45 2.93 -39.59 -11.20
N ALA A 46 4.27 -39.52 -11.15
CA ALA A 46 4.99 -38.32 -10.73
C ALA A 46 4.75 -37.14 -11.69
N SER A 47 4.74 -37.36 -13.01
CA SER A 47 4.46 -36.30 -14.00
C SER A 47 2.98 -35.91 -14.06
N HIS A 48 2.05 -36.83 -13.79
CA HIS A 48 0.63 -36.54 -13.67
C HIS A 48 0.32 -35.79 -12.36
N PHE A 49 0.95 -36.18 -11.26
CA PHE A 49 0.91 -35.44 -9.99
C PHE A 49 1.54 -34.07 -10.14
N GLN A 50 2.66 -33.94 -10.85
CA GLN A 50 3.29 -32.64 -11.13
C GLN A 50 2.38 -31.75 -12.01
N ARG A 51 1.69 -32.30 -13.01
CA ARG A 51 0.71 -31.54 -13.83
C ARG A 51 -0.54 -31.17 -13.05
N LEU A 52 -1.10 -32.07 -12.25
CA LEU A 52 -2.21 -31.78 -11.35
C LEU A 52 -1.80 -30.75 -10.30
N PHE A 53 -0.63 -30.88 -9.71
CA PHE A 53 -0.09 -29.95 -8.71
C PHE A 53 0.16 -28.55 -9.33
N VAL A 54 0.68 -28.48 -10.56
CA VAL A 54 0.83 -27.21 -11.31
C VAL A 54 -0.53 -26.64 -11.73
N SER A 55 -1.50 -27.47 -12.10
CA SER A 55 -2.88 -27.05 -12.41
C SER A 55 -3.62 -26.58 -11.15
N PHE A 56 -3.36 -27.22 -10.00
CA PHE A 56 -3.95 -26.91 -8.71
C PHE A 56 -3.36 -25.61 -8.15
N ILE A 57 -2.02 -25.47 -8.14
CA ILE A 57 -1.31 -24.23 -7.75
C ILE A 57 -1.49 -23.09 -8.75
N GLY A 58 -1.84 -23.41 -10.01
CA GLY A 58 -2.22 -22.44 -11.02
C GLY A 58 -3.53 -21.72 -10.74
N ALA A 59 -4.38 -22.27 -9.86
CA ALA A 59 -5.67 -21.68 -9.51
C ALA A 59 -5.48 -20.46 -8.58
N ASP A 60 -6.00 -19.32 -9.02
CA ASP A 60 -5.96 -18.03 -8.30
C ASP A 60 -6.42 -18.17 -6.84
N TRP A 61 -7.45 -19.00 -6.58
CA TRP A 61 -8.02 -19.23 -5.25
C TRP A 61 -6.99 -19.76 -4.23
N ILE A 62 -6.07 -20.65 -4.63
CA ILE A 62 -5.06 -21.21 -3.72
C ILE A 62 -4.04 -20.15 -3.32
N TYR A 63 -3.61 -19.32 -4.29
CA TYR A 63 -2.74 -18.19 -4.01
C TYR A 63 -3.37 -17.26 -2.95
N LEU A 64 -4.66 -16.95 -3.11
CA LEU A 64 -5.41 -16.08 -2.21
C LEU A 64 -5.52 -16.68 -0.80
N MET A 65 -5.82 -17.97 -0.69
CA MET A 65 -5.90 -18.66 0.61
C MET A 65 -4.54 -18.72 1.30
N LEU A 66 -3.47 -19.02 0.56
CA LEU A 66 -2.11 -19.05 1.10
C LEU A 66 -1.64 -17.66 1.57
N LEU A 67 -1.97 -16.61 0.81
CA LEU A 67 -1.69 -15.23 1.21
C LEU A 67 -2.41 -14.87 2.52
N GLY A 68 -3.70 -15.20 2.62
CA GLY A 68 -4.50 -14.98 3.84
C GLY A 68 -3.93 -15.72 5.05
N PHE A 69 -3.54 -16.98 4.88
CA PHE A 69 -2.90 -17.79 5.93
C PHE A 69 -1.58 -17.20 6.40
N ILE A 70 -0.67 -16.86 5.48
CA ILE A 70 0.64 -16.27 5.81
C ILE A 70 0.44 -14.97 6.60
N MET A 71 -0.51 -14.13 6.17
CA MET A 71 -0.78 -12.86 6.84
C MET A 71 -1.40 -13.02 8.22
N ALA A 72 -2.32 -13.98 8.39
CA ALA A 72 -2.90 -14.30 9.70
C ALA A 72 -1.84 -14.77 10.69
N VAL A 73 -0.97 -15.71 10.29
CA VAL A 73 0.12 -16.21 11.13
C VAL A 73 1.10 -15.10 11.50
N LEU A 74 1.47 -14.23 10.54
CA LEU A 74 2.33 -13.08 10.81
C LEU A 74 1.71 -12.08 11.79
N SER A 75 0.42 -11.76 11.63
CA SER A 75 -0.31 -10.85 12.53
C SER A 75 -0.35 -11.42 13.95
N PHE A 76 -0.76 -12.68 14.09
CA PHE A 76 -0.85 -13.38 15.37
C PHE A 76 0.52 -13.50 16.06
N THR A 77 1.57 -13.81 15.31
CA THR A 77 2.94 -13.87 15.86
C THR A 77 3.39 -12.51 16.39
N VAL A 78 3.13 -11.42 15.66
CA VAL A 78 3.47 -10.08 16.14
C VAL A 78 2.72 -9.75 17.42
N ASP A 79 1.42 -10.07 17.49
CA ASP A 79 0.60 -9.78 18.67
C ASP A 79 1.11 -10.54 19.90
N ILE A 80 1.46 -11.83 19.78
CA ILE A 80 2.08 -12.61 20.89
C ILE A 80 3.35 -11.93 21.41
N PHE A 81 4.25 -11.48 20.53
CA PHE A 81 5.49 -10.85 20.97
C PHE A 81 5.24 -9.44 21.57
N VAL A 82 4.22 -8.72 21.09
CA VAL A 82 3.84 -7.43 21.67
C VAL A 82 3.27 -7.61 23.07
N ASP A 83 2.42 -8.62 23.26
CA ASP A 83 1.87 -8.97 24.58
C ASP A 83 2.99 -9.38 25.53
N LEU A 84 3.92 -10.24 25.08
CA LEU A 84 5.10 -10.62 25.86
C LEU A 84 5.98 -9.42 26.26
N PHE A 85 6.20 -8.46 25.35
CA PHE A 85 6.96 -7.25 25.68
C PHE A 85 6.21 -6.36 26.67
N THR A 86 4.90 -6.21 26.52
CA THR A 86 4.07 -5.39 27.41
C THR A 86 3.98 -6.00 28.82
N GLU A 87 3.85 -7.32 28.91
CA GLU A 87 3.92 -8.07 30.17
C GLU A 87 5.30 -7.94 30.82
N ALA A 88 6.37 -8.08 30.04
CA ALA A 88 7.74 -7.90 30.54
C ALA A 88 7.98 -6.48 31.05
N HIS A 89 7.44 -5.46 30.38
CA HIS A 89 7.51 -4.07 30.82
C HIS A 89 6.80 -3.88 32.17
N SER A 90 5.57 -4.39 32.28
CA SER A 90 4.78 -4.35 33.51
C SER A 90 5.45 -5.11 34.65
N TRP A 91 6.04 -6.27 34.38
CA TRP A 91 6.78 -7.06 35.35
C TRP A 91 8.02 -6.33 35.87
N ILE A 92 8.81 -5.71 34.98
CA ILE A 92 9.98 -4.90 35.38
C ILE A 92 9.55 -3.68 36.22
N TYR A 93 8.46 -3.02 35.83
CA TYR A 93 7.89 -1.89 36.58
C TYR A 93 7.46 -2.31 38.00
N ASN A 94 6.77 -3.44 38.13
CA ASN A 94 6.32 -3.98 39.42
C ASN A 94 7.49 -4.48 40.29
N LEU A 95 8.57 -4.98 39.68
CA LEU A 95 9.78 -5.36 40.42
C LEU A 95 10.47 -4.15 41.05
N ALA A 96 10.32 -2.97 40.45
CA ALA A 96 10.90 -1.71 40.91
C ALA A 96 10.06 -0.97 41.98
N ASP A 97 8.99 -1.59 42.50
CA ASP A 97 7.97 -0.93 43.34
C ASP A 97 8.47 -0.37 44.69
N SER A 98 9.69 -0.74 45.10
CA SER A 98 10.31 -0.22 46.32
C SER A 98 10.65 1.28 46.26
N HIS A 99 10.98 1.82 45.08
CA HIS A 99 11.40 3.21 44.92
C HIS A 99 10.89 3.84 43.63
N VAL A 100 10.21 4.99 43.75
CA VAL A 100 9.65 5.74 42.60
C VAL A 100 10.70 6.11 41.55
N VAL A 101 11.92 6.45 41.96
CA VAL A 101 13.03 6.74 41.03
C VAL A 101 13.42 5.50 40.23
N LEU A 102 13.44 4.33 40.87
CA LEU A 102 13.73 3.06 40.20
C LEU A 102 12.61 2.68 39.23
N GLN A 103 11.35 2.87 39.62
CA GLN A 103 10.20 2.70 38.72
C GLN A 103 10.27 3.62 37.50
N TYR A 104 10.63 4.88 37.71
CA TYR A 104 10.79 5.85 36.62
C TYR A 104 11.91 5.43 35.67
N LEU A 105 13.07 5.03 36.21
CA LEU A 105 14.19 4.54 35.41
C LEU A 105 13.78 3.26 34.64
N ALA A 106 13.13 2.30 35.29
CA ALA A 106 12.61 1.09 34.65
C ALA A 106 11.67 1.41 33.46
N TRP A 107 10.68 2.26 33.68
CA TRP A 107 9.69 2.68 32.68
C TRP A 107 10.33 3.34 31.44
N VAL A 108 11.20 4.33 31.69
CA VAL A 108 11.82 5.09 30.60
C VAL A 108 12.91 4.29 29.89
N THR A 109 13.74 3.55 30.62
CA THR A 109 14.85 2.78 30.02
C THR A 109 14.35 1.62 29.16
N TYR A 110 13.28 0.94 29.59
CA TYR A 110 12.65 -0.12 28.80
C TYR A 110 12.16 0.40 27.44
N SER A 111 11.35 1.46 27.48
CA SER A 111 10.80 2.11 26.28
C SER A 111 11.89 2.69 25.37
N LEU A 112 12.95 3.26 25.97
CA LEU A 112 14.12 3.77 25.24
C LEU A 112 14.89 2.64 24.55
N PHE A 113 15.12 1.52 25.24
CA PHE A 113 15.88 0.38 24.70
C PHE A 113 15.19 -0.21 23.48
N LEU A 114 13.91 -0.55 23.58
CA LEU A 114 13.14 -1.11 22.47
C LEU A 114 13.07 -0.16 21.27
N MET A 115 12.92 1.14 21.53
CA MET A 115 12.87 2.15 20.48
C MET A 115 14.20 2.34 19.76
N CYS A 116 15.31 2.37 20.49
CA CYS A 116 16.64 2.43 19.91
C CYS A 116 16.94 1.17 19.08
N PHE A 117 16.56 0.00 19.58
CA PHE A 117 16.70 -1.27 18.86
C PHE A 117 15.88 -1.26 17.57
N ALA A 118 14.61 -0.88 17.62
CA ALA A 118 13.74 -0.82 16.44
C ALA A 118 14.25 0.17 15.38
N ALA A 119 14.66 1.38 15.79
CA ALA A 119 15.24 2.36 14.89
C ALA A 119 16.56 1.86 14.28
N GLY A 120 17.38 1.15 15.06
CA GLY A 120 18.61 0.54 14.57
C GLY A 120 18.38 -0.55 13.55
N PHE A 121 17.51 -1.50 13.88
CA PHE A 121 17.20 -2.63 13.03
C PHE A 121 16.56 -2.18 11.70
N ALA A 122 15.64 -1.23 11.75
CA ALA A 122 15.04 -0.63 10.55
C ALA A 122 16.11 0.00 9.65
N ASN A 123 16.98 0.86 10.20
CA ASN A 123 17.98 1.56 9.39
C ASN A 123 19.12 0.67 8.89
N MET A 124 19.51 -0.36 9.65
CA MET A 124 20.61 -1.26 9.28
C MET A 124 20.18 -2.31 8.24
N VAL A 125 18.98 -2.87 8.36
CA VAL A 125 18.52 -3.96 7.48
C VAL A 125 17.84 -3.43 6.22
N SER A 126 16.88 -2.51 6.36
CA SER A 126 16.20 -1.87 5.23
C SER A 126 15.60 -0.53 5.62
N ILE A 127 16.24 0.56 5.18
CA ILE A 127 15.74 1.93 5.33
C ILE A 127 14.31 2.10 4.77
N GLN A 128 13.93 1.26 3.81
CA GLN A 128 12.60 1.26 3.17
C GLN A 128 11.49 0.71 4.07
N ALA A 129 11.83 0.09 5.21
CA ALA A 129 10.87 -0.35 6.22
C ALA A 129 10.29 0.82 7.05
N THR A 130 10.95 1.99 7.05
CA THR A 130 10.58 3.13 7.89
C THR A 130 9.23 3.76 7.51
N GLY A 131 8.46 4.17 8.53
CA GLY A 131 7.13 4.73 8.40
C GLY A 131 6.02 3.72 8.07
N SER A 132 4.82 4.24 7.81
CA SER A 132 3.63 3.41 7.58
C SER A 132 3.76 2.48 6.35
N GLY A 133 4.23 2.95 5.21
CA GLY A 133 4.24 2.17 3.96
C GLY A 133 2.97 2.29 3.11
N ILE A 134 1.85 2.78 3.69
CA ILE A 134 0.63 3.10 2.91
C ILE A 134 0.92 4.12 1.78
N PRO A 135 1.65 5.24 2.00
CA PRO A 135 2.00 6.18 0.94
C PRO A 135 2.70 5.52 -0.26
N GLU A 136 3.64 4.63 0.00
CA GLU A 136 4.44 3.92 -1.00
C GLU A 136 3.61 2.87 -1.76
N THR A 137 2.78 2.13 -1.04
CA THR A 137 1.83 1.18 -1.63
C THR A 137 0.81 1.92 -2.50
N LYS A 138 0.21 3.02 -2.02
CA LYS A 138 -0.72 3.85 -2.79
C LYS A 138 -0.09 4.42 -4.06
N THR A 139 1.19 4.79 -4.00
CA THR A 139 1.96 5.25 -5.18
C THR A 139 2.19 4.10 -6.17
N SER A 140 2.47 2.90 -5.68
CA SER A 140 2.70 1.71 -6.51
C SER A 140 1.42 1.23 -7.22
N LEU A 141 0.28 1.24 -6.52
CA LEU A 141 -1.03 0.89 -7.09
C LEU A 141 -1.52 1.89 -8.16
N ARG A 142 -0.90 3.07 -8.25
CA ARG A 142 -1.20 4.08 -9.28
C ARG A 142 -0.26 4.01 -10.49
N GLY A 143 0.49 2.92 -10.62
CA GLY A 143 1.34 2.62 -11.80
C GLY A 143 2.84 2.77 -11.56
N VAL A 144 3.27 3.53 -10.54
CA VAL A 144 4.71 3.76 -10.28
C VAL A 144 5.27 2.73 -9.30
N MET A 145 5.65 1.57 -9.82
CA MET A 145 6.12 0.43 -9.01
C MET A 145 7.48 0.68 -8.32
N LEU A 146 7.45 0.87 -7.00
CA LEU A 146 8.63 1.05 -6.15
C LEU A 146 9.23 -0.30 -5.69
N GLN A 147 9.81 -1.08 -6.61
CA GLN A 147 10.28 -2.46 -6.35
C GLN A 147 11.25 -2.64 -5.15
N GLU A 148 11.95 -1.60 -4.71
CA GLU A 148 12.85 -1.65 -3.54
C GLU A 148 12.09 -1.88 -2.22
N TYR A 149 10.84 -1.43 -2.14
CA TYR A 149 9.98 -1.56 -0.96
C TYR A 149 9.39 -2.98 -0.84
N PHE A 150 9.22 -3.68 -1.96
CA PHE A 150 8.66 -5.04 -2.04
C PHE A 150 9.76 -6.13 -2.03
N THR A 151 10.57 -6.13 -0.96
CA THR A 151 11.69 -7.06 -0.79
C THR A 151 11.58 -7.84 0.52
N PHE A 152 12.09 -9.08 0.54
CA PHE A 152 12.10 -9.92 1.74
C PHE A 152 12.88 -9.30 2.91
N ARG A 153 13.97 -8.58 2.62
CA ARG A 153 14.71 -7.81 3.64
C ARG A 153 13.83 -6.75 4.30
N THR A 154 12.97 -6.10 3.53
CA THR A 154 12.03 -5.09 4.05
C THR A 154 10.93 -5.74 4.88
N LEU A 155 10.44 -6.93 4.50
CA LEU A 155 9.49 -7.71 5.31
C LEU A 155 10.06 -7.98 6.71
N VAL A 156 11.23 -8.62 6.78
CA VAL A 156 11.87 -8.99 8.07
C VAL A 156 12.19 -7.76 8.91
N SER A 157 12.77 -6.74 8.28
CA SER A 157 13.09 -5.48 8.95
C SER A 157 11.85 -4.81 9.55
N LYS A 158 10.75 -4.78 8.79
CA LYS A 158 9.52 -4.10 9.19
C LYS A 158 8.78 -4.85 10.29
N VAL A 159 8.66 -6.17 10.21
CA VAL A 159 7.99 -6.99 11.23
C VAL A 159 8.70 -6.87 12.58
N ILE A 160 10.01 -7.14 12.63
CA ILE A 160 10.78 -7.11 13.90
C ILE A 160 10.79 -5.71 14.51
N SER A 161 11.07 -4.69 13.70
CA SER A 161 11.11 -3.30 14.20
C SER A 161 9.73 -2.84 14.67
N LEU A 162 8.66 -3.25 13.99
CA LEU A 162 7.29 -2.92 14.39
C LEU A 162 6.91 -3.57 15.73
N THR A 163 7.27 -4.84 15.94
CA THR A 163 7.03 -5.54 17.21
C THR A 163 7.68 -4.79 18.39
N CYS A 164 8.94 -4.38 18.25
CA CYS A 164 9.64 -3.62 19.29
C CYS A 164 9.03 -2.22 19.49
N VAL A 165 8.59 -1.54 18.42
CA VAL A 165 7.91 -0.24 18.50
C VAL A 165 6.58 -0.36 19.26
N LEU A 166 5.79 -1.41 18.99
CA LEU A 166 4.52 -1.62 19.68
C LEU A 166 4.72 -1.99 21.14
N GLY A 167 5.73 -2.83 21.44
CA GLY A 167 6.12 -3.19 22.81
C GLY A 167 6.73 -2.03 23.61
N SER A 168 7.20 -0.96 22.96
CA SER A 168 7.62 0.27 23.65
C SER A 168 6.46 1.17 24.12
N GLU A 169 5.21 0.75 23.88
CA GLU A 169 3.97 1.44 24.28
C GLU A 169 3.77 2.87 23.74
N LEU A 170 4.67 3.37 22.88
CA LEU A 170 4.47 4.64 22.17
C LEU A 170 3.11 4.69 21.47
N PRO A 171 2.44 5.85 21.36
CA PRO A 171 1.11 5.98 20.77
C PRO A 171 1.16 5.84 19.24
N VAL A 172 1.38 4.60 18.77
CA VAL A 172 1.47 4.16 17.38
C VAL A 172 0.72 2.83 17.20
N GLY A 173 0.32 2.51 15.96
CA GLY A 173 -0.40 1.27 15.61
C GLY A 173 0.34 0.38 14.61
N LYS A 174 -0.14 -0.87 14.45
CA LYS A 174 0.42 -1.86 13.51
C LYS A 174 -0.16 -1.78 12.09
N GLU A 175 -1.38 -1.26 11.99
CA GLU A 175 -2.24 -1.24 10.79
C GLU A 175 -1.53 -0.80 9.51
N GLY A 176 -0.98 0.41 9.52
CA GLY A 176 -0.30 0.98 8.35
C GLY A 176 0.85 0.12 7.84
N PRO A 177 1.84 -0.19 8.72
CA PRO A 177 2.90 -1.15 8.43
C PRO A 177 2.41 -2.49 7.91
N PHE A 178 1.31 -3.03 8.45
CA PHE A 178 0.77 -4.31 8.02
C PHE A 178 0.11 -4.30 6.64
N VAL A 179 -0.47 -3.17 6.21
CA VAL A 179 -0.90 -3.00 4.81
C VAL A 179 0.28 -3.21 3.87
N HIS A 180 1.42 -2.59 4.20
CA HIS A 180 2.64 -2.74 3.42
C HIS A 180 3.22 -4.17 3.51
N VAL A 181 3.23 -4.78 4.70
CA VAL A 181 3.64 -6.18 4.88
C VAL A 181 2.78 -7.11 4.01
N GLY A 182 1.47 -6.88 3.95
CA GLY A 182 0.55 -7.62 3.08
C GLY A 182 0.89 -7.49 1.59
N SER A 183 1.15 -6.26 1.11
CA SER A 183 1.62 -6.05 -0.27
C SER A 183 2.98 -6.72 -0.55
N VAL A 184 3.89 -6.71 0.43
CA VAL A 184 5.20 -7.37 0.32
C VAL A 184 5.04 -8.88 0.26
N CYS A 185 4.22 -9.48 1.13
CA CYS A 185 3.91 -10.91 1.10
C CYS A 185 3.26 -11.31 -0.23
N ALA A 186 2.32 -10.52 -0.75
CA ALA A 186 1.71 -10.76 -2.06
C ALA A 186 2.77 -10.75 -3.17
N ALA A 187 3.64 -9.73 -3.21
CA ALA A 187 4.70 -9.62 -4.20
C ALA A 187 5.73 -10.76 -4.11
N LEU A 188 6.11 -11.18 -2.90
CA LEU A 188 7.02 -12.30 -2.68
C LEU A 188 6.39 -13.63 -3.07
N LEU A 189 5.11 -13.82 -2.74
CA LEU A 189 4.35 -15.01 -3.11
C LEU A 189 4.17 -15.09 -4.63
N CYS A 190 3.92 -13.97 -5.31
CA CYS A 190 3.89 -13.92 -6.78
C CYS A 190 5.22 -14.35 -7.40
N ARG A 191 6.35 -13.87 -6.86
CA ARG A 191 7.69 -14.29 -7.31
C ARG A 191 7.91 -15.79 -7.09
N PHE A 192 7.51 -16.31 -5.93
CA PHE A 192 7.58 -17.74 -5.63
C PHE A 192 6.72 -18.57 -6.59
N MET A 193 5.45 -18.20 -6.78
CA MET A 193 4.53 -18.89 -7.69
C MET A 193 4.95 -18.80 -9.17
N SER A 194 5.68 -17.75 -9.56
CA SER A 194 6.21 -17.60 -10.92
C SER A 194 7.25 -18.67 -11.30
N LEU A 195 7.80 -19.39 -10.33
CA LEU A 195 8.65 -20.57 -10.55
C LEU A 195 7.84 -21.79 -11.02
N PHE A 196 6.58 -21.89 -10.61
CA PHE A 196 5.71 -23.03 -10.87
C PHE A 196 4.74 -22.78 -12.03
N SER A 197 4.30 -21.53 -12.24
CA SER A 197 3.40 -21.15 -13.33
C SER A 197 3.83 -19.83 -13.98
N GLY A 198 3.95 -19.85 -15.31
CA GLY A 198 4.32 -18.67 -16.11
C GLY A 198 3.29 -17.53 -16.04
N ILE A 199 2.06 -17.81 -15.60
CA ILE A 199 0.96 -16.83 -15.51
C ILE A 199 1.28 -15.71 -14.51
N TYR A 200 2.01 -16.02 -13.43
CA TYR A 200 2.41 -15.05 -12.41
C TYR A 200 3.57 -14.12 -12.84
N LYS A 201 4.10 -14.27 -14.06
CA LYS A 201 5.07 -13.32 -14.64
C LYS A 201 4.41 -12.05 -15.18
N ASN A 202 3.09 -12.04 -15.37
CA ASN A 202 2.37 -10.88 -15.90
C ASN A 202 2.41 -9.70 -14.91
N LYS A 203 2.80 -8.51 -15.40
CA LYS A 203 2.87 -7.28 -14.60
C LYS A 203 1.50 -6.82 -14.10
N ALA A 204 0.48 -6.85 -14.95
CA ALA A 204 -0.88 -6.41 -14.59
C ALA A 204 -1.45 -7.25 -13.44
N ARG A 205 -1.34 -8.57 -13.55
CA ARG A 205 -1.73 -9.50 -12.48
C ARG A 205 -0.95 -9.27 -11.19
N ASN A 206 0.37 -8.98 -11.27
CA ASN A 206 1.13 -8.67 -10.07
C ASN A 206 0.61 -7.39 -9.39
N GLU A 207 0.23 -6.36 -10.14
CA GLU A 207 -0.38 -5.14 -9.59
C GLU A 207 -1.73 -5.42 -8.91
N GLU A 208 -2.60 -6.25 -9.52
CA GLU A 208 -3.85 -6.73 -8.89
C GLU A 208 -3.58 -7.47 -7.57
N MET A 209 -2.60 -8.38 -7.55
CA MET A 209 -2.23 -9.12 -6.34
C MET A 209 -1.64 -8.23 -5.25
N LEU A 210 -0.98 -7.13 -5.60
CA LEU A 210 -0.58 -6.12 -4.61
C LEU A 210 -1.81 -5.50 -3.93
N THR A 211 -2.87 -5.18 -4.67
CA THR A 211 -4.14 -4.66 -4.13
C THR A 211 -4.76 -5.65 -3.14
N VAL A 212 -4.83 -6.94 -3.52
CA VAL A 212 -5.28 -8.02 -2.64
C VAL A 212 -4.44 -8.07 -1.37
N GLY A 213 -3.11 -8.04 -1.49
CA GLY A 213 -2.21 -8.01 -0.33
C GLY A 213 -2.47 -6.84 0.63
N CYS A 214 -2.85 -5.67 0.11
CA CYS A 214 -3.24 -4.53 0.94
C CYS A 214 -4.50 -4.83 1.75
N ALA A 215 -5.54 -5.33 1.08
CA ALA A 215 -6.84 -5.63 1.70
C ALA A 215 -6.71 -6.69 2.79
N VAL A 216 -5.96 -7.77 2.51
CA VAL A 216 -5.66 -8.84 3.48
C VAL A 216 -4.86 -8.30 4.66
N GLY A 217 -3.87 -7.43 4.42
CA GLY A 217 -3.08 -6.83 5.50
C GLY A 217 -3.91 -6.01 6.47
N ILE A 218 -4.88 -5.23 5.98
CA ILE A 218 -5.82 -4.47 6.83
C ILE A 218 -6.79 -5.43 7.54
N SER A 219 -7.39 -6.37 6.80
CA SER A 219 -8.34 -7.33 7.35
C SER A 219 -7.75 -8.16 8.50
N CYS A 220 -6.53 -8.69 8.34
CA CYS A 220 -5.87 -9.50 9.36
C CYS A 220 -5.47 -8.72 10.62
N CYS A 221 -5.41 -7.39 10.58
CA CYS A 221 -5.10 -6.61 11.77
C CYS A 221 -6.34 -6.30 12.61
N PHE A 222 -7.48 -6.05 11.95
CA PHE A 222 -8.75 -5.80 12.61
C PHE A 222 -9.64 -7.04 12.75
N ALA A 223 -9.23 -8.18 12.17
CA ALA A 223 -10.09 -9.34 11.97
C ALA A 223 -11.44 -8.96 11.32
N ALA A 224 -11.39 -8.04 10.35
CA ALA A 224 -12.52 -7.30 9.79
C ALA A 224 -12.47 -7.39 8.24
N PRO A 225 -13.01 -8.47 7.64
CA PRO A 225 -12.85 -8.74 6.22
C PRO A 225 -13.62 -7.79 5.32
N ILE A 226 -14.77 -7.27 5.74
CA ILE A 226 -15.58 -6.35 4.91
C ILE A 226 -15.00 -4.94 4.96
N GLY A 227 -14.56 -4.48 6.14
CA GLY A 227 -14.05 -3.13 6.34
C GLY A 227 -12.70 -2.84 5.66
N GLY A 228 -11.94 -3.88 5.30
CA GLY A 228 -10.60 -3.76 4.71
C GLY A 228 -10.56 -3.40 3.22
N GLU A 229 -11.68 -3.44 2.51
CA GLU A 229 -11.69 -3.43 1.04
C GLU A 229 -12.34 -2.18 0.42
N ARG A 230 -11.65 -1.52 -0.52
CA ARG A 230 -12.12 -0.27 -1.17
C ARG A 230 -12.10 -0.27 -2.70
N THR A 231 -11.88 -1.41 -3.37
CA THR A 231 -11.71 -1.44 -4.84
C THR A 231 -12.61 -2.48 -5.49
N LEU A 232 -13.51 -2.03 -6.39
CA LEU A 232 -14.62 -2.81 -6.96
C LEU A 232 -14.21 -3.96 -7.89
N THR A 233 -13.08 -3.84 -8.61
CA THR A 233 -12.71 -4.80 -9.67
C THR A 233 -12.00 -6.05 -9.13
N ASP A 234 -11.19 -5.92 -8.08
CA ASP A 234 -10.52 -7.05 -7.40
C ASP A 234 -11.27 -7.52 -6.13
N TYR A 235 -12.48 -6.98 -5.92
CA TYR A 235 -13.25 -7.13 -4.68
C TYR A 235 -13.41 -8.60 -4.24
N TRP A 236 -13.74 -9.49 -5.18
CA TRP A 236 -13.95 -10.90 -4.83
C TRP A 236 -12.66 -11.62 -4.40
N ARG A 237 -11.53 -11.25 -5.00
CA ARG A 237 -10.23 -11.85 -4.68
C ARG A 237 -9.73 -11.38 -3.32
N GLY A 238 -9.82 -10.07 -3.07
CA GLY A 238 -9.49 -9.48 -1.78
C GLY A 238 -10.41 -10.00 -0.68
N PHE A 239 -11.72 -9.98 -0.88
CA PHE A 239 -12.70 -10.49 0.08
C PHE A 239 -12.46 -11.94 0.47
N LEU A 240 -12.22 -12.83 -0.49
CA LEU A 240 -11.93 -14.25 -0.19
C LEU A 240 -10.65 -14.39 0.65
N SER A 241 -9.57 -13.74 0.23
CA SER A 241 -8.29 -13.82 0.95
C SER A 241 -8.40 -13.21 2.35
N ALA A 242 -9.12 -12.09 2.47
CA ALA A 242 -9.36 -11.36 3.71
C ALA A 242 -10.24 -12.14 4.69
N THR A 243 -11.30 -12.80 4.22
CA THR A 243 -12.17 -13.66 5.05
C THR A 243 -11.41 -14.87 5.55
N PHE A 244 -10.62 -15.53 4.71
CA PHE A 244 -9.78 -16.63 5.14
C PHE A 244 -8.71 -16.20 6.14
N GLY A 245 -8.03 -15.07 5.88
CA GLY A 245 -7.06 -14.49 6.82
C GLY A 245 -7.69 -14.14 8.17
N ALA A 246 -8.85 -13.46 8.18
CA ALA A 246 -9.57 -13.12 9.40
C ALA A 246 -10.04 -14.37 10.16
N PHE A 247 -10.53 -15.40 9.45
CA PHE A 247 -10.92 -16.68 10.04
C PHE A 247 -9.74 -17.36 10.74
N ILE A 248 -8.60 -17.51 10.05
CA ILE A 248 -7.39 -18.11 10.64
C ILE A 248 -6.89 -17.27 11.83
N PHE A 249 -6.90 -15.94 11.72
CA PHE A 249 -6.48 -15.05 12.80
C PHE A 249 -7.34 -15.23 14.06
N ARG A 250 -8.66 -15.42 13.93
CA ARG A 250 -9.55 -15.70 15.08
C ARG A 250 -9.42 -17.15 15.59
N LEU A 251 -9.08 -18.10 14.72
CA LEU A 251 -8.92 -19.50 15.09
C LEU A 251 -7.65 -19.77 15.92
N LEU A 252 -6.55 -19.04 15.63
CA LEU A 252 -5.26 -19.24 16.29
C LEU A 252 -5.28 -18.99 17.82
N PRO A 253 -5.89 -17.92 18.36
CA PRO A 253 -6.05 -17.73 19.80
C PRO A 253 -6.81 -18.85 20.49
N VAL A 254 -7.88 -19.36 19.85
CA VAL A 254 -8.67 -20.50 20.37
C VAL A 254 -7.80 -21.76 20.43
N TRP A 255 -7.00 -22.02 19.39
CA TRP A 255 -6.05 -23.13 19.38
C TRP A 255 -4.99 -22.98 20.46
N ASN A 256 -4.52 -21.75 20.69
CA ASN A 256 -3.56 -21.41 21.74
C ASN A 256 -4.19 -21.34 23.15
N ARG A 257 -5.48 -21.70 23.29
CA ARG A 257 -6.26 -21.65 24.54
C ARG A 257 -6.26 -20.27 25.21
N GLN A 258 -6.09 -19.19 24.45
CA GLN A 258 -6.20 -17.81 24.91
C GLN A 258 -7.66 -17.34 24.96
N GLU A 259 -8.52 -17.87 24.08
CA GLU A 259 -9.95 -17.57 24.02
C GLU A 259 -10.78 -18.85 23.95
N GLU A 260 -11.96 -18.86 24.57
CA GLU A 260 -12.87 -20.02 24.57
C GLU A 260 -13.65 -20.16 23.26
N THR A 261 -13.95 -19.04 22.58
CA THR A 261 -14.78 -19.02 21.36
C THR A 261 -14.34 -17.90 20.40
N LEU A 262 -14.78 -17.97 19.15
CA LEU A 262 -14.49 -16.96 18.11
C LEU A 262 -15.26 -15.66 18.37
N THR A 263 -14.74 -14.78 19.21
CA THR A 263 -15.37 -13.49 19.51
C THR A 263 -14.81 -12.34 18.64
N ALA A 264 -15.54 -11.22 18.58
CA ALA A 264 -15.04 -10.00 17.96
C ALA A 264 -13.96 -9.37 18.86
N LEU A 265 -12.96 -8.71 18.25
CA LEU A 265 -11.75 -8.23 18.95
C LEU A 265 -12.07 -7.24 20.09
N TYR A 266 -13.14 -6.45 19.96
CA TYR A 266 -13.65 -5.55 20.99
C TYR A 266 -15.15 -5.77 21.19
N ALA A 267 -15.54 -7.02 21.45
CA ALA A 267 -16.95 -7.38 21.60
C ALA A 267 -17.66 -6.52 22.66
N THR A 268 -18.72 -5.83 22.23
CA THR A 268 -19.57 -5.02 23.11
C THR A 268 -20.92 -5.69 23.30
N LYS A 269 -21.53 -5.49 24.48
CA LYS A 269 -22.86 -6.01 24.83
C LYS A 269 -23.79 -4.84 25.19
N TYR A 270 -24.12 -4.01 24.20
CA TYR A 270 -25.16 -2.99 24.37
C TYR A 270 -26.56 -3.61 24.26
N ARG A 271 -27.56 -2.96 24.88
CA ARG A 271 -28.96 -3.40 24.85
C ARG A 271 -29.49 -3.43 23.41
N LEU A 272 -30.24 -4.48 23.08
CA LEU A 272 -30.72 -4.77 21.72
C LEU A 272 -32.11 -4.20 21.43
N ASP A 273 -32.95 -4.07 22.46
CA ASP A 273 -34.38 -3.80 22.26
C ASP A 273 -34.64 -2.39 21.71
N PHE A 274 -33.81 -1.41 22.10
CA PHE A 274 -33.81 -0.03 21.59
C PHE A 274 -32.40 0.56 21.66
N PRO A 275 -31.66 0.62 20.54
CA PRO A 275 -30.24 1.00 20.58
C PRO A 275 -29.99 2.51 20.67
N PHE A 276 -30.83 3.35 20.05
CA PHE A 276 -30.70 4.81 20.14
C PHE A 276 -32.04 5.46 19.80
N ASP A 277 -32.29 6.64 20.36
CA ASP A 277 -33.45 7.45 20.02
C ASP A 277 -33.18 8.41 18.85
N LEU A 278 -34.25 8.80 18.15
CA LEU A 278 -34.16 9.79 17.07
C LEU A 278 -33.64 11.15 17.56
N TYR A 279 -33.87 11.49 18.84
CA TYR A 279 -33.35 12.70 19.48
C TYR A 279 -31.82 12.70 19.65
N GLU A 280 -31.18 11.53 19.64
CA GLU A 280 -29.71 11.41 19.71
C GLU A 280 -29.04 11.65 18.34
N LEU A 281 -29.77 11.49 17.23
CA LEU A 281 -29.22 11.64 15.88
C LEU A 281 -28.57 13.02 15.61
N PRO A 282 -29.17 14.17 15.99
CA PRO A 282 -28.51 15.46 15.88
C PRO A 282 -27.21 15.56 16.69
N ILE A 283 -27.14 14.88 17.84
CA ILE A 283 -25.94 14.87 18.69
C ILE A 283 -24.83 14.04 18.01
N PHE A 284 -25.16 12.87 17.46
CA PHE A 284 -24.22 12.09 16.67
C PHE A 284 -23.73 12.86 15.44
N ALA A 285 -24.62 13.55 14.73
CA ALA A 285 -24.25 14.40 13.60
C ALA A 285 -23.30 15.53 14.02
N ALA A 286 -23.59 16.23 15.12
CA ALA A 286 -22.73 17.27 15.67
C ALA A 286 -21.35 16.71 16.09
N MET A 287 -21.32 15.53 16.70
CA MET A 287 -20.08 14.84 17.05
C MET A 287 -19.24 14.54 15.80
N GLY A 288 -19.87 14.07 14.72
CA GLY A 288 -19.22 13.88 13.41
C GLY A 288 -18.56 15.16 12.89
N ILE A 289 -19.26 16.30 12.96
CA ILE A 289 -18.72 17.60 12.54
C ILE A 289 -17.49 17.99 13.39
N VAL A 290 -17.57 17.87 14.72
CA VAL A 290 -16.45 18.19 15.62
C VAL A 290 -15.26 17.26 15.39
N CYS A 291 -15.50 15.96 15.24
CA CYS A 291 -14.47 14.99 14.84
C CYS A 291 -13.85 15.32 13.48
N GLY A 292 -14.62 15.85 12.52
CA GLY A 292 -14.13 16.32 11.23
C GLY A 292 -13.14 17.49 11.37
N PHE A 293 -13.49 18.51 12.17
CA PHE A 293 -12.58 19.62 12.48
C PHE A 293 -11.33 19.14 13.24
N GLY A 294 -11.51 18.26 14.24
CA GLY A 294 -10.42 17.65 14.98
C GLY A 294 -9.48 16.84 14.08
N GLY A 295 -10.04 16.10 13.11
CA GLY A 295 -9.28 15.34 12.12
C GLY A 295 -8.48 16.25 11.18
N ALA A 296 -9.09 17.33 10.67
CA ALA A 296 -8.38 18.32 9.86
C ALA A 296 -7.23 18.99 10.65
N PHE A 297 -7.50 19.38 11.91
CA PHE A 297 -6.48 19.95 12.78
C PHE A 297 -5.33 18.97 13.04
N PHE A 298 -5.63 17.68 13.23
CA PHE A 298 -4.62 16.64 13.44
C PHE A 298 -3.70 16.52 12.22
N VAL A 299 -4.27 16.48 11.01
CA VAL A 299 -3.47 16.40 9.77
C VAL A 299 -2.63 17.65 9.58
N TYR A 300 -3.18 18.83 9.85
CA TYR A 300 -2.43 20.09 9.79
C TYR A 300 -1.24 20.08 10.75
N LEU A 301 -1.46 19.69 12.01
CA LEU A 301 -0.42 19.61 13.04
C LEU A 301 0.67 18.59 12.65
N TYR A 302 0.27 17.38 12.25
CA TYR A 302 1.19 16.36 11.74
C TYR A 302 2.03 16.88 10.56
N GLY A 303 1.40 17.56 9.60
CA GLY A 303 2.06 18.14 8.44
C GLY A 303 3.09 19.21 8.83
N LYS A 304 2.75 20.12 9.76
CA LYS A 304 3.67 21.15 10.27
C LYS A 304 4.85 20.55 11.02
N ILE A 305 4.62 19.59 11.92
CA ILE A 305 5.68 18.90 12.66
C ILE A 305 6.60 18.17 11.68
N SER A 306 6.04 17.41 10.74
CA SER A 306 6.82 16.66 9.73
C SER A 306 7.68 17.57 8.85
N LEU A 307 7.15 18.72 8.42
CA LEU A 307 7.90 19.72 7.67
C LEU A 307 9.00 20.37 8.51
N PHE A 308 8.74 20.67 9.78
CA PHE A 308 9.74 21.19 10.72
C PHE A 308 10.90 20.21 10.89
N VAL A 309 10.61 18.94 11.16
CA VAL A 309 11.61 17.86 11.28
C VAL A 309 12.47 17.78 10.01
N LYS A 310 11.85 17.82 8.84
CA LYS A 310 12.55 17.79 7.55
C LYS A 310 13.44 19.02 7.32
N LYS A 311 12.94 20.22 7.65
CA LYS A 311 13.70 21.48 7.53
C LYS A 311 14.93 21.46 8.44
N GLN A 312 14.77 20.95 9.67
CA GLN A 312 15.87 20.86 10.63
C GLN A 312 16.93 19.81 10.23
N LYS A 313 16.49 18.69 9.63
CA LYS A 313 17.40 17.71 9.01
C LYS A 313 18.20 18.31 7.86
N ALA A 314 17.58 19.16 7.03
CA ALA A 314 18.24 19.86 5.92
C ALA A 314 19.26 20.92 6.39
N LYS A 315 19.00 21.57 7.55
CA LYS A 315 19.94 22.50 8.19
C LYS A 315 21.12 21.81 8.91
N ASN A 316 21.26 20.49 8.77
CA ASN A 316 22.35 19.69 9.33
C ASN A 316 22.50 19.80 10.87
N SER A 317 21.39 20.04 11.58
CA SER A 317 21.38 20.00 13.04
C SER A 317 21.76 18.60 13.52
N PHE A 318 22.84 18.49 14.30
CA PHE A 318 23.39 17.24 14.82
C PHE A 318 22.31 16.30 15.39
N LEU A 319 21.33 16.88 16.09
CA LEU A 319 20.25 16.19 16.78
C LEU A 319 19.23 15.52 15.83
N MET A 320 19.01 16.11 14.64
CA MET A 320 18.09 15.59 13.61
C MET A 320 18.80 14.81 12.50
N LYS A 321 20.14 14.79 12.51
CA LYS A 321 20.97 14.00 11.60
C LYS A 321 21.01 12.53 12.05
N ASN A 322 21.10 12.30 13.36
CA ASN A 322 21.10 10.97 13.96
C ASN A 322 19.67 10.50 14.22
N CYS A 323 19.17 9.66 13.32
CA CYS A 323 17.86 9.00 13.41
C CYS A 323 17.60 8.34 14.78
N PHE A 324 18.64 7.76 15.35
CA PHE A 324 18.65 7.16 16.68
C PHE A 324 18.38 8.18 17.79
N LEU A 325 19.11 9.30 17.78
CA LEU A 325 19.02 10.32 18.83
C LEU A 325 17.64 10.97 18.84
N TYR A 326 17.09 11.26 17.66
CA TYR A 326 15.73 11.81 17.55
C TYR A 326 14.68 10.83 18.11
N SER A 327 14.77 9.54 17.74
CA SER A 327 13.83 8.51 18.23
C SER A 327 13.96 8.28 19.74
N ALA A 328 15.19 8.31 20.26
CA ALA A 328 15.47 8.23 21.69
C ALA A 328 14.88 9.41 22.47
N LEU A 329 15.09 10.65 22.00
CA LEU A 329 14.60 11.84 22.69
C LEU A 329 13.07 11.90 22.75
N VAL A 330 12.39 11.57 21.64
CA VAL A 330 10.93 11.50 21.63
C VAL A 330 10.41 10.35 22.50
N SER A 331 11.10 9.20 22.50
CA SER A 331 10.74 8.08 23.38
C SER A 331 10.85 8.47 24.86
N VAL A 332 11.95 9.11 25.27
CA VAL A 332 12.12 9.61 26.64
C VAL A 332 11.04 10.63 26.98
N LEU A 333 10.81 11.63 26.12
CA LEU A 333 9.78 12.64 26.35
C LEU A 333 8.39 12.03 26.57
N ILE A 334 7.99 11.10 25.71
CA ILE A 334 6.68 10.46 25.81
C ILE A 334 6.59 9.56 27.04
N SER A 335 7.62 8.75 27.29
CA SER A 335 7.66 7.82 28.43
C SER A 335 7.65 8.56 29.77
N THR A 336 8.35 9.70 29.86
CA THR A 336 8.32 10.56 31.05
C THR A 336 6.91 11.11 31.31
N LEU A 337 6.19 11.51 30.27
CA LEU A 337 4.83 12.04 30.38
C LEU A 337 3.78 10.95 30.65
N THR A 338 4.02 9.72 30.20
CA THR A 338 3.12 8.57 30.48
C THR A 338 3.40 7.91 31.82
N PHE A 339 4.50 8.27 32.51
CA PHE A 339 4.89 7.65 33.76
C PHE A 339 3.75 7.69 34.80
N PRO A 340 3.25 6.52 35.28
CA PRO A 340 1.97 6.49 36.00
C PRO A 340 1.91 7.25 37.32
N PRO A 341 2.90 7.14 38.23
CA PRO A 341 2.92 7.95 39.46
C PRO A 341 3.14 9.45 39.23
N GLY A 342 3.60 9.84 38.03
CA GLY A 342 3.81 11.23 37.64
C GLY A 342 2.58 11.81 36.94
N PHE A 343 2.78 12.37 35.75
CA PHE A 343 1.69 12.94 34.97
C PHE A 343 0.72 11.87 34.42
N GLY A 344 1.17 10.61 34.31
CA GLY A 344 0.37 9.50 33.80
C GLY A 344 -0.90 9.20 34.60
N GLN A 345 -0.98 9.60 35.87
CA GLN A 345 -2.20 9.45 36.70
C GLN A 345 -3.42 10.19 36.12
N PHE A 346 -3.19 11.27 35.36
CA PHE A 346 -4.27 12.04 34.73
C PHE A 346 -4.63 11.54 33.32
N MET A 347 -3.97 10.49 32.83
CA MET A 347 -4.13 9.97 31.47
C MET A 347 -4.28 8.43 31.45
N GLY A 348 -4.49 7.79 32.60
CA GLY A 348 -4.53 6.32 32.68
C GLY A 348 -3.23 5.69 32.16
N GLY A 349 -2.08 6.23 32.55
CA GLY A 349 -0.76 5.88 31.98
C GLY A 349 -0.35 4.41 32.11
N ARG A 350 -0.97 3.64 33.03
CA ARG A 350 -0.76 2.18 33.17
C ARG A 350 -1.49 1.36 32.11
N LEU A 351 -2.52 1.90 31.46
CA LEU A 351 -3.34 1.15 30.52
C LEU A 351 -2.62 0.99 29.19
N THR A 352 -2.68 -0.23 28.64
CA THR A 352 -2.32 -0.45 27.25
C THR A 352 -3.34 0.23 26.34
N LYS A 353 -3.01 0.38 25.05
CA LYS A 353 -3.94 0.96 24.07
C LYS A 353 -5.19 0.10 23.90
N LYS A 354 -5.04 -1.22 23.97
CA LYS A 354 -6.13 -2.20 23.87
C LYS A 354 -7.06 -2.04 25.08
N ASP A 355 -6.50 -2.00 26.28
CA ASP A 355 -7.27 -1.86 27.52
C ASP A 355 -7.95 -0.49 27.62
N SER A 356 -7.29 0.56 27.13
CA SER A 356 -7.89 1.89 27.03
C SER A 356 -9.16 1.86 26.17
N LEU A 357 -9.12 1.21 25.00
CA LEU A 357 -10.31 1.08 24.13
C LEU A 357 -11.41 0.26 24.79
N ILE A 358 -11.07 -0.87 25.40
CA ILE A 358 -12.03 -1.72 26.13
C ILE A 358 -12.71 -0.90 27.23
N SER A 359 -11.94 -0.11 27.99
CA SER A 359 -12.50 0.77 29.02
C SER A 359 -13.45 1.82 28.43
N PHE A 360 -13.09 2.49 27.33
CA PHE A 360 -13.97 3.50 26.72
C PHE A 360 -15.28 2.92 26.17
N PHE A 361 -15.27 1.68 25.68
CA PHE A 361 -16.45 1.00 25.17
C PHE A 361 -17.34 0.38 26.25
N ASP A 362 -16.97 0.50 27.52
CA ASP A 362 -17.76 0.03 28.66
C ASP A 362 -19.18 0.62 28.65
N ASN A 363 -20.17 -0.16 29.08
CA ASN A 363 -21.57 0.26 29.07
C ASN A 363 -21.97 1.06 30.30
N ARG A 364 -21.19 0.99 31.40
CA ARG A 364 -21.44 1.70 32.66
C ARG A 364 -21.25 3.20 32.49
N THR A 365 -21.98 4.00 33.27
CA THR A 365 -21.80 5.47 33.31
C THR A 365 -20.83 5.83 34.43
N TRP A 366 -19.70 6.47 34.09
CA TRP A 366 -18.61 6.75 35.03
C TRP A 366 -18.85 7.98 35.90
N SER A 367 -19.69 8.89 35.43
CA SER A 367 -20.04 10.13 36.13
C SER A 367 -20.96 9.93 37.35
N ASN A 368 -21.62 8.76 37.47
CA ASN A 368 -22.54 8.49 38.56
C ASN A 368 -21.78 8.00 39.81
N HIS A 369 -21.69 8.83 40.84
CA HIS A 369 -20.81 8.66 41.99
C HIS A 369 -21.08 7.38 42.81
N GLY A 370 -22.30 6.83 42.74
CA GLY A 370 -22.68 5.59 43.43
C GLY A 370 -22.05 4.33 42.84
N ILE A 371 -21.74 4.31 41.54
CA ILE A 371 -21.15 3.15 40.84
C ILE A 371 -19.61 3.20 40.88
N VAL A 372 -19.03 4.38 41.10
CA VAL A 372 -17.57 4.61 41.22
C VAL A 372 -16.98 3.98 42.49
N ALA A 373 -17.82 3.65 43.48
CA ALA A 373 -17.43 2.94 44.69
C ALA A 373 -17.25 1.42 44.47
N ASP A 374 -17.93 0.85 43.46
CA ASP A 374 -17.95 -0.59 43.12
C ASP A 374 -16.96 -0.98 42.00
N PHE A 375 -16.11 -0.07 41.54
CA PHE A 375 -14.98 -0.46 40.70
C PHE A 375 -14.01 -1.24 41.57
N ASP A 376 -14.04 -2.57 41.47
CA ASP A 376 -13.03 -3.44 42.07
C ASP A 376 -11.64 -2.98 41.65
N ASN A 377 -10.65 -3.08 42.54
CA ASN A 377 -9.29 -2.59 42.30
C ASN A 377 -8.59 -3.29 41.11
N ASP A 378 -9.12 -4.42 40.64
CA ASP A 378 -8.63 -5.20 39.50
C ASP A 378 -9.29 -4.83 38.15
N ASP A 379 -10.31 -3.96 38.13
CA ASP A 379 -10.95 -3.51 36.88
C ASP A 379 -10.06 -2.44 36.18
N HIS A 380 -9.88 -2.56 34.86
CA HIS A 380 -9.21 -1.55 34.01
C HIS A 380 -9.77 -0.12 34.18
N LEU A 381 -10.97 -0.01 34.76
CA LEU A 381 -11.69 1.23 35.05
C LEU A 381 -11.13 2.01 36.23
N ALA A 382 -10.42 1.34 37.15
CA ALA A 382 -9.77 1.99 38.28
C ALA A 382 -8.76 3.06 37.82
N ALA A 383 -8.17 2.92 36.64
CA ALA A 383 -7.24 3.88 36.06
C ALA A 383 -7.87 5.24 35.70
N TRP A 384 -9.19 5.33 35.59
CA TRP A 384 -9.93 6.56 35.28
C TRP A 384 -10.45 7.27 36.54
N LYS A 385 -10.20 6.71 37.72
CA LYS A 385 -10.56 7.29 39.02
C LYS A 385 -9.39 8.08 39.57
N HIS A 386 -9.62 9.36 39.87
CA HIS A 386 -8.64 10.20 40.56
C HIS A 386 -9.26 10.83 41.80
N PRO A 387 -8.60 10.82 42.98
CA PRO A 387 -9.16 11.36 44.22
C PRO A 387 -9.52 12.85 44.16
N GLN A 388 -8.81 13.61 43.31
CA GLN A 388 -8.93 15.08 43.22
C GLN A 388 -9.50 15.59 41.89
N ALA A 389 -9.70 14.72 40.89
CA ALA A 389 -10.08 15.16 39.55
C ALA A 389 -11.30 14.37 39.05
N ASN A 390 -12.26 15.11 38.48
CA ASN A 390 -13.44 14.51 37.87
C ASN A 390 -13.06 13.79 36.56
N VAL A 391 -13.82 12.77 36.20
CA VAL A 391 -13.68 11.96 34.98
C VAL A 391 -13.60 12.86 33.73
N PHE A 392 -14.39 13.93 33.66
CA PHE A 392 -14.36 14.90 32.56
C PHE A 392 -12.99 15.57 32.37
N ILE A 393 -12.30 15.89 33.47
CA ILE A 393 -10.98 16.51 33.45
C ILE A 393 -9.95 15.50 32.95
N ILE A 394 -9.98 14.27 33.49
CA ILE A 394 -9.07 13.18 33.12
C ILE A 394 -9.21 12.85 31.62
N LEU A 395 -10.44 12.69 31.13
CA LEU A 395 -10.71 12.45 29.71
C LEU A 395 -10.25 13.62 28.82
N SER A 396 -10.48 14.87 29.25
CA SER A 396 -10.03 16.05 28.50
C SER A 396 -8.51 16.14 28.42
N VAL A 397 -7.82 15.90 29.55
CA VAL A 397 -6.35 15.85 29.61
C VAL A 397 -5.83 14.72 28.73
N PHE A 398 -6.46 13.55 28.77
CA PHE A 398 -6.11 12.41 27.91
C PHE A 398 -6.19 12.76 26.43
N ILE A 399 -7.31 13.35 25.99
CA ILE A 399 -7.51 13.73 24.59
C ILE A 399 -6.43 14.71 24.14
N ILE A 400 -6.22 15.80 24.89
CA ILE A 400 -5.25 16.84 24.53
C ILE A 400 -3.83 16.24 24.44
N MET A 401 -3.43 15.48 25.44
CA MET A 401 -2.08 14.95 25.54
C MET A 401 -1.81 13.87 24.47
N LYS A 402 -2.71 12.90 24.32
CA LYS A 402 -2.56 11.88 23.27
C LYS A 402 -2.60 12.49 21.87
N PHE A 403 -3.38 13.55 21.63
CA PHE A 403 -3.48 14.21 20.33
C PHE A 403 -2.13 14.69 19.79
N TRP A 404 -1.40 15.50 20.54
CA TRP A 404 -0.10 16.01 20.07
C TRP A 404 1.00 14.96 20.16
N MET A 405 0.97 14.08 21.17
CA MET A 405 1.96 13.00 21.33
C MET A 405 1.89 12.02 20.15
N SER A 406 0.69 11.62 19.73
CA SER A 406 0.50 10.79 18.54
C SER A 406 0.98 11.48 17.27
N ALA A 407 0.65 12.77 17.08
CA ALA A 407 1.13 13.53 15.93
C ALA A 407 2.67 13.57 15.87
N LEU A 408 3.34 13.71 17.02
CA LEU A 408 4.80 13.65 17.14
C LEU A 408 5.35 12.24 16.87
N SER A 409 4.77 11.19 17.47
CA SER A 409 5.24 9.80 17.30
C SER A 409 5.20 9.33 15.85
N ILE A 410 4.19 9.73 15.07
CA ILE A 410 4.06 9.34 13.66
C ILE A 410 5.18 9.96 12.79
N THR A 411 5.83 11.04 13.25
CA THR A 411 6.97 11.64 12.53
C THR A 411 8.28 10.89 12.72
N LEU A 412 8.31 9.90 13.63
CA LEU A 412 9.51 9.14 13.91
C LEU A 412 9.92 8.27 12.70
N PRO A 413 11.23 8.17 12.43
CA PRO A 413 11.79 7.37 11.34
C PRO A 413 11.82 5.85 11.65
N ILE A 414 10.69 5.32 12.10
CA ILE A 414 10.46 3.92 12.49
C ILE A 414 9.17 3.41 11.82
N PRO A 415 8.96 2.09 11.66
CA PRO A 415 7.68 1.60 11.19
C PRO A 415 6.60 1.91 12.23
N CYS A 416 5.64 2.75 11.83
CA CYS A 416 4.52 3.15 12.67
C CYS A 416 3.25 3.35 11.83
N GLY A 417 2.12 2.93 12.40
CA GLY A 417 0.78 3.21 11.89
C GLY A 417 0.12 4.33 12.68
N SER A 418 -0.67 5.15 12.01
CA SER A 418 -1.39 6.28 12.62
C SER A 418 -2.81 5.93 13.06
N PHE A 419 -3.39 4.84 12.57
CA PHE A 419 -4.83 4.56 12.71
C PHE A 419 -5.27 4.36 14.16
N VAL A 420 -4.70 3.40 14.88
CA VAL A 420 -5.10 3.06 16.26
C VAL A 420 -5.00 4.26 17.23
N PRO A 421 -3.92 5.07 17.25
CA PRO A 421 -3.87 6.24 18.13
C PRO A 421 -5.00 7.25 17.87
N ILE A 422 -5.30 7.53 16.59
CA ILE A 422 -6.41 8.41 16.22
C ILE A 422 -7.74 7.81 16.67
N PHE A 423 -7.89 6.49 16.51
CA PHE A 423 -9.07 5.75 16.94
C PHE A 423 -9.29 5.84 18.46
N VAL A 424 -8.24 5.68 19.26
CA VAL A 424 -8.24 5.82 20.73
C VAL A 424 -8.62 7.24 21.15
N ILE A 425 -8.07 8.26 20.48
CA ILE A 425 -8.40 9.67 20.77
C ILE A 425 -9.89 9.94 20.44
N GLY A 426 -10.40 9.40 19.34
CA GLY A 426 -11.80 9.50 18.96
C GLY A 426 -12.72 8.80 19.94
N ALA A 427 -12.33 7.62 20.43
CA ALA A 427 -13.06 6.89 21.46
C ALA A 427 -13.15 7.70 22.77
N ALA A 428 -12.04 8.28 23.21
CA ALA A 428 -12.02 9.14 24.40
C ALA A 428 -12.90 10.38 24.23
N PHE A 429 -12.89 11.02 23.05
CA PHE A 429 -13.76 12.15 22.75
C PHE A 429 -15.24 11.76 22.74
N GLY A 430 -15.60 10.66 22.07
CA GLY A 430 -16.97 10.15 22.09
C GLY A 430 -17.42 9.79 23.51
N ARG A 431 -16.54 9.19 24.31
CA ARG A 431 -16.80 8.88 25.72
C ARG A 431 -17.07 10.14 26.54
N LEU A 432 -16.26 11.18 26.36
CA LEU A 432 -16.43 12.48 27.02
C LEU A 432 -17.80 13.08 26.71
N VAL A 433 -18.23 13.05 25.44
CA VAL A 433 -19.55 13.54 25.03
C VAL A 433 -20.67 12.69 25.63
N GLY A 434 -20.53 11.36 25.62
CA GLY A 434 -21.51 10.43 26.18
C GLY A 434 -21.72 10.60 27.69
N GLU A 435 -20.64 10.75 28.46
CA GLU A 435 -20.71 11.06 29.90
C GLU A 435 -21.32 12.45 30.14
N GLY A 436 -21.02 13.42 29.27
CA GLY A 436 -21.63 14.75 29.31
C GLY A 436 -23.14 14.67 29.14
N LEU A 437 -23.61 13.87 28.19
CA LEU A 437 -25.04 13.68 27.98
C LEU A 437 -25.71 12.90 29.10
N ALA A 438 -25.06 11.85 29.63
CA ALA A 438 -25.56 11.08 30.76
C ALA A 438 -25.68 11.93 32.05
N THR A 439 -24.82 12.94 32.23
CA THR A 439 -24.96 13.90 33.35
C THR A 439 -26.04 14.96 33.11
N LEU A 440 -26.24 15.39 31.87
CA LEU A 440 -27.29 16.35 31.52
C LEU A 440 -28.68 15.73 31.59
N PHE A 441 -28.80 14.44 31.25
CA PHE A 441 -30.05 13.67 31.28
C PHE A 441 -29.85 12.38 32.11
N PRO A 442 -29.85 12.47 33.46
CA PRO A 442 -29.57 11.33 34.35
C PRO A 442 -30.57 10.19 34.21
N ASP A 443 -31.85 10.53 34.04
CA ASP A 443 -32.91 9.55 33.81
C ASP A 443 -32.91 9.07 32.36
N GLY A 444 -32.19 9.72 31.43
CA GLY A 444 -32.24 9.45 30.00
C GLY A 444 -33.38 10.18 29.29
N PHE A 445 -33.70 9.78 28.07
CA PHE A 445 -34.81 10.35 27.30
C PHE A 445 -36.13 9.66 27.69
N ASN A 446 -37.12 10.45 28.07
CA ASN A 446 -38.48 9.96 28.31
C ASN A 446 -39.29 10.16 27.02
N VAL A 447 -39.54 9.06 26.30
CA VAL A 447 -40.37 9.07 25.08
C VAL A 447 -41.52 8.09 25.31
N ASP A 448 -42.74 8.60 25.21
CA ASP A 448 -43.98 7.82 25.31
C ASP A 448 -44.10 6.95 26.60
N GLY A 449 -43.53 7.41 27.72
CA GLY A 449 -43.60 6.73 29.02
C GLY A 449 -42.53 5.64 29.22
N HIS A 450 -41.65 5.42 28.25
CA HIS A 450 -40.47 4.57 28.38
C HIS A 450 -39.23 5.44 28.62
N ILE A 451 -38.41 5.00 29.58
CA ILE A 451 -37.17 5.68 29.97
C ILE A 451 -35.99 5.02 29.23
N TYR A 452 -35.35 5.76 28.34
CA TYR A 452 -34.20 5.31 27.57
C TYR A 452 -32.90 5.88 28.14
N HIS A 453 -32.14 5.03 28.83
CA HIS A 453 -30.85 5.43 29.40
C HIS A 453 -29.78 5.57 28.32
N ILE A 454 -29.05 6.67 28.38
CA ILE A 454 -27.91 6.95 27.51
C ILE A 454 -26.77 5.98 27.83
N VAL A 455 -26.14 5.42 26.80
CA VAL A 455 -25.00 4.51 26.93
C VAL A 455 -23.73 5.20 26.44
N PRO A 456 -22.86 5.73 27.34
CA PRO A 456 -21.65 6.47 26.93
C PRO A 456 -20.67 5.65 26.08
N GLY A 457 -20.65 4.32 26.23
CA GLY A 457 -19.84 3.42 25.42
C GLY A 457 -20.19 3.49 23.92
N ALA A 458 -21.47 3.62 23.56
CA ALA A 458 -21.90 3.75 22.17
C ALA A 458 -21.41 5.05 21.53
N TYR A 459 -21.40 6.15 22.31
CA TYR A 459 -20.85 7.43 21.88
C TYR A 459 -19.34 7.33 21.64
N ALA A 460 -18.61 6.61 22.49
CA ALA A 460 -17.19 6.32 22.29
C ALA A 460 -16.95 5.55 20.99
N VAL A 461 -17.77 4.54 20.70
CA VAL A 461 -17.71 3.77 19.44
C VAL A 461 -17.85 4.68 18.21
N ILE A 462 -18.86 5.57 18.22
CA ILE A 462 -19.14 6.50 17.12
C ILE A 462 -18.01 7.52 16.97
N GLY A 463 -17.52 8.10 18.07
CA GLY A 463 -16.42 9.05 18.07
C GLY A 463 -15.10 8.46 17.55
N ALA A 464 -14.81 7.20 17.88
CA ALA A 464 -13.65 6.47 17.38
C ALA A 464 -13.67 6.37 15.85
N ALA A 465 -14.81 5.93 15.30
CA ALA A 465 -14.99 5.82 13.85
C ALA A 465 -14.97 7.18 13.15
N ALA A 466 -15.64 8.19 13.71
CA ALA A 466 -15.76 9.52 13.11
C ALA A 466 -14.40 10.25 13.02
N LEU A 467 -13.59 10.24 14.08
CA LEU A 467 -12.29 10.92 14.06
C LEU A 467 -11.30 10.20 13.13
N ALA A 468 -11.26 8.87 13.16
CA ALA A 468 -10.40 8.09 12.26
C ALA A 468 -10.81 8.26 10.80
N ALA A 469 -12.11 8.35 10.51
CA ALA A 469 -12.62 8.72 9.18
C ALA A 469 -12.13 10.13 8.79
N GLY A 470 -12.35 11.13 9.65
CA GLY A 470 -11.92 12.50 9.43
C GLY A 470 -10.43 12.62 9.09
N VAL A 471 -9.53 11.85 9.72
CA VAL A 471 -8.09 11.91 9.40
C VAL A 471 -7.72 11.12 8.14
N THR A 472 -8.35 9.97 7.92
CA THR A 472 -7.99 9.04 6.83
C THR A 472 -8.74 9.28 5.52
N HIS A 473 -9.83 10.05 5.56
CA HIS A 473 -10.77 10.28 4.45
C HIS A 473 -11.37 8.98 3.93
N THR A 474 -11.82 8.12 4.83
CA THR A 474 -12.38 6.81 4.50
C THR A 474 -13.71 6.58 5.22
N ILE A 475 -14.72 6.10 4.49
CA ILE A 475 -16.01 5.70 5.07
C ILE A 475 -15.92 4.29 5.65
N SER A 476 -15.01 3.46 5.12
CA SER A 476 -14.78 2.07 5.56
C SER A 476 -14.39 1.96 7.04
N THR A 477 -13.89 3.04 7.65
CA THR A 477 -13.63 3.11 9.11
C THR A 477 -14.89 2.80 9.92
N GLY A 478 -16.09 3.21 9.46
CA GLY A 478 -17.34 2.85 10.11
C GLY A 478 -17.65 1.35 10.02
N VAL A 479 -17.36 0.72 8.87
CA VAL A 479 -17.54 -0.74 8.67
C VAL A 479 -16.59 -1.54 9.53
N ILE A 480 -15.31 -1.16 9.57
CA ILE A 480 -14.31 -1.73 10.47
C ILE A 480 -14.82 -1.67 11.91
N MET A 481 -15.41 -0.54 12.32
CA MET A 481 -15.90 -0.39 13.69
C MET A 481 -17.09 -1.31 14.02
N MET A 482 -18.02 -1.49 13.08
CA MET A 482 -19.14 -2.43 13.25
C MET A 482 -18.64 -3.88 13.36
N GLU A 483 -17.63 -4.27 12.58
CA GLU A 483 -17.04 -5.61 12.66
C GLU A 483 -16.23 -5.83 13.94
N LEU A 484 -15.50 -4.81 14.41
CA LEU A 484 -14.72 -4.86 15.64
C LEU A 484 -15.58 -4.97 16.90
N THR A 485 -16.68 -4.23 16.95
CA THR A 485 -17.63 -4.23 18.08
C THR A 485 -18.54 -5.46 18.10
N GLY A 486 -18.73 -6.10 16.95
CA GLY A 486 -19.62 -7.25 16.78
C GLY A 486 -21.11 -6.89 16.85
N GLN A 487 -21.46 -5.60 16.88
CA GLN A 487 -22.84 -5.13 16.97
C GLN A 487 -23.16 -4.15 15.83
N ILE A 488 -24.25 -4.42 15.11
CA ILE A 488 -24.71 -3.60 13.97
C ILE A 488 -25.82 -2.62 14.33
N ASN A 489 -26.22 -2.53 15.61
CA ASN A 489 -27.36 -1.72 16.00
C ASN A 489 -27.12 -0.21 15.80
N TYR A 490 -25.87 0.23 15.95
CA TYR A 490 -25.47 1.63 15.77
C TYR A 490 -24.99 1.96 14.35
N THR A 491 -25.29 1.13 13.34
CA THR A 491 -24.84 1.35 11.96
C THR A 491 -25.21 2.73 11.42
N LEU A 492 -26.47 3.15 11.59
CA LEU A 492 -26.96 4.42 11.05
C LEU A 492 -26.26 5.63 11.70
N PRO A 493 -26.20 5.76 13.05
CA PRO A 493 -25.43 6.82 13.71
C PRO A 493 -23.94 6.86 13.35
N ILE A 494 -23.30 5.69 13.26
CA ILE A 494 -21.88 5.58 12.88
C ILE A 494 -21.68 6.14 11.48
N LEU A 495 -22.50 5.73 10.51
CA LEU A 495 -22.37 6.17 9.11
C LEU A 495 -22.62 7.67 8.95
N ILE A 496 -23.65 8.23 9.60
CA ILE A 496 -23.93 9.68 9.55
C ILE A 496 -22.73 10.47 10.07
N SER A 497 -22.22 10.10 11.25
CA SER A 497 -21.09 10.78 11.90
C SER A 497 -19.81 10.69 11.06
N VAL A 498 -19.54 9.51 10.50
CA VAL A 498 -18.38 9.23 9.62
C VAL A 498 -18.44 10.03 8.31
N ILE A 499 -19.61 10.11 7.68
CA ILE A 499 -19.80 10.88 6.45
C ILE A 499 -19.59 12.37 6.71
N LEU A 500 -20.20 12.91 7.77
CA LEU A 500 -20.05 14.33 8.13
C LEU A 500 -18.60 14.67 8.50
N ALA A 501 -17.93 13.82 9.30
CA ALA A 501 -16.53 14.01 9.65
C ALA A 501 -15.62 14.03 8.40
N ASN A 502 -15.87 13.11 7.46
CA ASN A 502 -15.16 13.06 6.18
C ASN A 502 -15.40 14.32 5.34
N MET A 503 -16.66 14.76 5.19
CA MET A 503 -17.01 15.94 4.40
C MET A 503 -16.32 17.21 4.94
N VAL A 504 -16.40 17.43 6.26
CA VAL A 504 -15.76 18.58 6.92
C VAL A 504 -14.24 18.51 6.74
N SER A 505 -13.61 17.38 7.06
CA SER A 505 -12.14 17.26 6.96
C SER A 505 -11.62 17.40 5.53
N GLN A 506 -12.27 16.77 4.55
CA GLN A 506 -11.89 16.85 3.13
C GLN A 506 -11.97 18.28 2.57
N SER A 507 -12.87 19.11 3.10
CA SER A 507 -12.98 20.52 2.71
C SER A 507 -11.82 21.38 3.23
N LEU A 508 -11.17 20.98 4.33
CA LEU A 508 -10.17 21.80 5.03
C LEU A 508 -8.73 21.36 4.79
N GLN A 509 -8.46 20.05 4.76
CA GLN A 509 -7.12 19.48 4.67
C GLN A 509 -7.12 18.25 3.76
N PRO A 510 -5.98 17.89 3.13
CA PRO A 510 -5.81 16.58 2.49
C PRO A 510 -5.77 15.45 3.53
N SER A 511 -5.88 14.19 3.12
CA SER A 511 -5.74 13.05 4.04
C SER A 511 -4.33 12.99 4.64
N ILE A 512 -4.19 12.29 5.78
CA ILE A 512 -2.86 12.06 6.39
C ILE A 512 -1.89 11.37 5.43
N TYR A 513 -2.37 10.42 4.64
CA TYR A 513 -1.56 9.68 3.68
C TYR A 513 -1.16 10.55 2.48
N ASP A 514 -2.06 11.39 1.96
CA ASP A 514 -1.74 12.33 0.89
C ASP A 514 -0.75 13.40 1.36
N THR A 515 -0.88 13.85 2.60
CA THR A 515 0.09 14.75 3.25
C THR A 515 1.46 14.09 3.32
N ALA A 516 1.53 12.83 3.76
CA ALA A 516 2.78 12.07 3.80
C ALA A 516 3.40 11.89 2.40
N ILE A 517 2.59 11.60 1.36
CA ILE A 517 3.04 11.51 -0.03
C ILE A 517 3.68 12.82 -0.49
N ARG A 518 3.01 13.96 -0.27
CA ARG A 518 3.50 15.30 -0.63
C ARG A 518 4.80 15.63 0.10
N ILE A 519 4.89 15.34 1.40
CA ILE A 519 6.10 15.58 2.20
C ILE A 519 7.26 14.69 1.73
N LYS A 520 7.01 13.41 1.40
CA LYS A 520 8.02 12.50 0.86
C LYS A 520 8.39 12.79 -0.60
N LYS A 521 7.54 13.54 -1.33
CA LYS A 521 7.63 13.81 -2.78
C LYS A 521 7.63 12.55 -3.64
N LEU A 522 6.81 11.57 -3.25
CA LEU A 522 6.65 10.37 -4.05
C LEU A 522 6.05 10.71 -5.43
N PRO A 523 6.38 9.92 -6.48
CA PRO A 523 5.82 10.08 -7.81
C PRO A 523 4.34 9.69 -7.85
N TYR A 524 3.50 10.58 -7.34
CA TYR A 524 2.06 10.44 -7.24
C TYR A 524 1.37 11.51 -8.09
N LEU A 525 0.41 11.10 -8.92
CA LEU A 525 -0.51 12.01 -9.58
C LEU A 525 -1.55 12.46 -8.53
N PRO A 526 -1.57 13.75 -8.13
CA PRO A 526 -2.53 14.22 -7.16
C PRO A 526 -3.94 14.23 -7.77
N MET A 527 -4.91 13.70 -7.03
CA MET A 527 -6.32 13.84 -7.37
C MET A 527 -6.66 15.33 -7.51
N LEU A 528 -7.20 15.72 -8.67
CA LEU A 528 -7.72 17.07 -8.85
C LEU A 528 -8.98 17.20 -7.97
N SER A 529 -8.90 18.02 -6.91
CA SER A 529 -10.08 18.30 -6.08
C SER A 529 -11.09 19.16 -6.85
N TRP A 530 -12.37 18.86 -6.66
CA TRP A 530 -13.48 19.69 -7.12
C TRP A 530 -13.37 21.08 -6.47
N GLY A 531 -13.13 22.11 -7.28
CA GLY A 531 -13.00 23.49 -6.81
C GLY A 531 -11.93 24.32 -7.54
N HIS A 532 -10.91 23.70 -8.13
CA HIS A 532 -9.86 24.42 -8.86
C HIS A 532 -10.26 24.68 -10.33
N ARG A 533 -11.17 25.64 -10.54
CA ARG A 533 -11.65 26.05 -11.88
C ARG A 533 -10.51 26.47 -12.84
N GLU A 534 -9.38 26.93 -12.31
CA GLU A 534 -8.22 27.34 -13.11
C GLU A 534 -7.53 26.18 -13.86
N LYS A 535 -7.72 24.93 -13.42
CA LYS A 535 -7.09 23.74 -14.03
C LYS A 535 -7.78 23.24 -15.31
N TYR A 536 -8.91 23.84 -15.69
CA TYR A 536 -9.64 23.47 -16.91
C TYR A 536 -9.12 24.19 -18.18
N ASN A 537 -8.32 25.25 -18.01
CA ASN A 537 -7.81 26.08 -19.12
C ASN A 537 -6.44 25.64 -19.64
N ILE A 538 -5.92 24.50 -19.18
CA ILE A 538 -4.65 23.93 -19.65
C ILE A 538 -4.98 22.72 -20.51
N TYR A 539 -4.41 22.70 -21.70
CA TYR A 539 -4.64 21.68 -22.71
C TYR A 539 -3.38 20.85 -22.93
N VAL A 540 -3.54 19.67 -23.53
CA VAL A 540 -2.41 18.77 -23.82
C VAL A 540 -1.33 19.47 -24.65
N GLU A 541 -1.71 20.37 -25.55
CA GLU A 541 -0.77 21.14 -26.38
C GLU A 541 0.23 22.00 -25.59
N ASP A 542 -0.11 22.40 -24.35
CA ASP A 542 0.70 23.26 -23.49
C ASP A 542 1.85 22.50 -22.81
N PHE A 543 1.67 21.19 -22.56
CA PHE A 543 2.63 20.38 -21.78
C PHE A 543 3.11 19.12 -22.49
N MET A 544 2.59 18.79 -23.68
CA MET A 544 3.06 17.64 -24.45
C MET A 544 4.53 17.80 -24.88
N LYS A 545 5.25 16.69 -24.92
CA LYS A 545 6.58 16.65 -25.50
C LYS A 545 6.46 16.57 -27.02
N ARG A 546 6.92 17.62 -27.72
CA ARG A 546 6.88 17.69 -29.20
C ARG A 546 8.02 16.93 -29.88
N ASP A 547 9.17 16.80 -29.22
CA ASP A 547 10.30 16.00 -29.72
C ASP A 547 10.05 14.50 -29.43
N VAL A 548 9.25 13.87 -30.31
CA VAL A 548 8.96 12.43 -30.28
C VAL A 548 9.77 11.75 -31.37
N ARG A 549 10.54 10.74 -30.98
CA ARG A 549 11.25 9.89 -31.94
C ARG A 549 10.29 8.85 -32.50
N TYR A 550 10.35 8.65 -33.82
CA TYR A 550 9.46 7.75 -34.55
C TYR A 550 10.25 6.89 -35.53
N ILE A 551 9.63 5.79 -35.96
CA ILE A 551 10.11 4.94 -37.05
C ILE A 551 9.10 5.03 -38.19
N THR A 552 9.59 5.02 -39.44
CA THR A 552 8.72 5.02 -40.63
C THR A 552 8.66 3.61 -41.22
N LEU A 553 7.63 3.31 -42.02
CA LEU A 553 7.55 2.05 -42.78
C LEU A 553 8.74 1.85 -43.73
N ASN A 554 9.32 2.96 -44.20
CA ASN A 554 10.43 2.95 -45.16
C ASN A 554 11.79 3.18 -44.48
N SER A 555 11.86 3.10 -43.14
CA SER A 555 13.10 3.32 -42.41
C SER A 555 14.12 2.21 -42.70
N THR A 556 15.38 2.60 -42.79
CA THR A 556 16.50 1.67 -43.01
C THR A 556 16.97 1.06 -41.69
N TYR A 557 17.72 -0.05 -41.77
CA TYR A 557 18.37 -0.62 -40.58
C TYR A 557 19.32 0.38 -39.90
N ARG A 558 19.97 1.27 -40.66
CA ARG A 558 20.78 2.39 -40.15
C ARG A 558 19.97 3.33 -39.26
N ASP A 559 18.79 3.75 -39.72
CA ASP A 559 17.92 4.66 -38.98
C ASP A 559 17.41 4.02 -37.69
N MET A 560 17.02 2.74 -37.77
CA MET A 560 16.58 1.99 -36.59
C MET A 560 17.70 1.90 -35.54
N ILE A 561 18.92 1.55 -35.94
CA ILE A 561 20.07 1.49 -35.02
C ILE A 561 20.37 2.87 -34.43
N LYS A 562 20.31 3.94 -35.23
CA LYS A 562 20.53 5.32 -34.75
C LYS A 562 19.49 5.72 -33.71
N ILE A 563 18.21 5.40 -33.92
CA ILE A 563 17.12 5.66 -32.96
C ILE A 563 17.30 4.83 -31.69
N LEU A 564 17.64 3.55 -31.83
CA LEU A 564 17.86 2.64 -30.70
C LEU A 564 19.10 3.02 -29.88
N ARG A 565 20.16 3.54 -30.50
CA ARG A 565 21.38 4.02 -29.81
C ARG A 565 21.16 5.35 -29.10
N SER A 566 20.38 6.24 -29.71
CA SER A 566 20.20 7.58 -29.18
C SER A 566 19.25 7.64 -27.97
N GLY A 567 18.49 6.57 -27.66
CA GLY A 567 17.48 6.62 -26.59
C GLY A 567 17.00 5.26 -26.07
N ASN A 568 16.39 5.29 -24.89
CA ASN A 568 15.94 4.13 -24.12
C ASN A 568 14.40 4.05 -24.01
N LEU A 569 13.67 4.44 -25.05
CA LEU A 569 12.20 4.35 -25.07
C LEU A 569 11.76 2.87 -25.10
N LYS A 570 10.75 2.52 -24.29
CA LYS A 570 10.16 1.16 -24.24
C LYS A 570 9.42 0.82 -25.54
N THR A 571 8.63 1.78 -26.02
CA THR A 571 7.81 1.68 -27.22
C THR A 571 8.15 2.86 -28.12
N LEU A 572 8.06 2.64 -29.43
CA LEU A 572 8.32 3.64 -30.46
C LEU A 572 7.09 3.73 -31.38
N PRO A 573 6.63 4.94 -31.72
CA PRO A 573 5.54 5.10 -32.69
C PRO A 573 6.03 4.74 -34.09
N LEU A 574 5.19 3.99 -34.81
CA LEU A 574 5.34 3.70 -36.22
C LEU A 574 4.47 4.68 -37.01
N VAL A 575 5.09 5.48 -37.86
CA VAL A 575 4.40 6.43 -38.74
C VAL A 575 4.53 6.02 -40.21
N LYS A 576 3.61 6.49 -41.06
CA LYS A 576 3.63 6.16 -42.49
C LYS A 576 4.86 6.71 -43.21
N SER A 577 5.12 8.01 -43.08
CA SER A 577 6.32 8.68 -43.60
C SER A 577 6.70 9.88 -42.72
N ALA A 578 7.93 10.37 -42.85
CA ALA A 578 8.39 11.57 -42.15
C ALA A 578 7.63 12.85 -42.56
N GLU A 579 7.08 12.88 -43.77
CA GLU A 579 6.29 14.01 -44.28
C GLU A 579 4.86 13.98 -43.75
N SER A 580 4.22 12.80 -43.76
CA SER A 580 2.81 12.70 -43.39
C SER A 580 2.59 12.63 -41.89
N MET A 581 3.58 12.12 -41.14
CA MET A 581 3.52 11.88 -39.68
C MET A 581 2.28 11.10 -39.22
N LEU A 582 1.60 10.38 -40.11
CA LEU A 582 0.39 9.62 -39.78
C LEU A 582 0.77 8.44 -38.89
N LEU A 583 0.21 8.38 -37.68
CA LEU A 583 0.45 7.32 -36.72
C LEU A 583 -0.27 6.04 -37.16
N LEU A 584 0.49 4.98 -37.43
CA LEU A 584 -0.02 3.68 -37.84
C LEU A 584 -0.13 2.69 -36.68
N GLY A 585 0.70 2.88 -35.64
CA GLY A 585 0.75 1.99 -34.50
C GLY A 585 1.95 2.26 -33.60
N SER A 586 2.23 1.34 -32.69
CA SER A 586 3.44 1.36 -31.87
C SER A 586 4.15 0.01 -31.87
N VAL A 587 5.47 0.05 -31.72
CA VAL A 587 6.32 -1.13 -31.72
C VAL A 587 7.18 -1.13 -30.46
N GLU A 588 7.21 -2.27 -29.77
CA GLU A 588 8.09 -2.45 -28.62
C GLU A 588 9.55 -2.52 -29.06
N ARG A 589 10.43 -1.92 -28.25
CA ARG A 589 11.88 -1.97 -28.49
C ARG A 589 12.42 -3.39 -28.61
N VAL A 590 11.88 -4.34 -27.84
CA VAL A 590 12.29 -5.74 -27.86
C VAL A 590 12.01 -6.39 -29.21
N GLN A 591 10.87 -6.05 -29.85
CA GLN A 591 10.54 -6.54 -31.18
C GLN A 591 11.52 -6.00 -32.23
N LEU A 592 11.87 -4.71 -32.14
CA LEU A 592 12.86 -4.07 -33.04
C LEU A 592 14.26 -4.69 -32.89
N LEU A 593 14.69 -4.96 -31.65
CA LEU A 593 15.95 -5.67 -31.38
C LEU A 593 15.90 -7.11 -31.90
N GLY A 594 14.74 -7.77 -31.80
CA GLY A 594 14.49 -9.08 -32.39
C GLY A 594 14.69 -9.08 -33.91
N LEU A 595 14.15 -8.08 -34.62
CA LEU A 595 14.35 -7.91 -36.06
C LEU A 595 15.83 -7.74 -36.42
N LEU A 596 16.57 -6.91 -35.67
CA LEU A 596 18.01 -6.73 -35.87
C LEU A 596 18.78 -8.04 -35.66
N THR A 597 18.44 -8.79 -34.61
CA THR A 597 19.10 -10.07 -34.29
C THR A 597 18.82 -11.12 -35.36
N GLN A 598 17.58 -11.20 -35.84
CA GLN A 598 17.19 -12.10 -36.93
C GLN A 598 17.92 -11.75 -38.23
N ARG A 599 18.03 -10.45 -38.55
CA ARG A 599 18.77 -10.01 -39.75
C ARG A 599 20.25 -10.36 -39.64
N MET A 600 20.87 -10.15 -38.48
CA MET A 600 22.26 -10.55 -38.24
C MET A 600 22.47 -12.06 -38.37
N GLN A 601 21.51 -12.89 -37.95
CA GLN A 601 21.58 -14.34 -38.10
C GLN A 601 21.51 -14.75 -39.59
N HIS A 602 20.57 -14.19 -40.35
CA HIS A 602 20.48 -14.43 -41.80
C HIS A 602 21.78 -14.08 -42.52
N LEU A 603 22.35 -12.90 -42.23
CA LEU A 603 23.62 -12.49 -42.81
C LEU A 603 24.78 -13.42 -42.45
N ARG A 604 24.72 -14.08 -41.29
CA ARG A 604 25.74 -15.05 -40.86
C ARG A 604 25.59 -16.38 -41.60
N GLU A 605 24.37 -16.84 -41.85
CA GLU A 605 24.06 -18.07 -42.58
C GLU A 605 24.35 -17.92 -44.09
N ASP A 606 24.02 -16.77 -44.67
CA ASP A 606 24.35 -16.44 -46.07
C ASP A 606 25.87 -16.33 -46.28
N ASN A 607 26.59 -15.74 -45.32
CA ASN A 607 28.06 -15.72 -45.36
C ASN A 607 28.69 -17.12 -45.15
N ALA A 608 28.04 -18.02 -44.41
CA ALA A 608 28.53 -19.38 -44.19
C ALA A 608 28.33 -20.31 -45.40
N SER A 609 27.33 -20.03 -46.23
CA SER A 609 27.03 -20.81 -47.45
C SER A 609 27.85 -20.38 -48.68
N THR A 610 28.56 -19.24 -48.61
CA THR A 610 29.22 -18.62 -49.77
C THR A 610 30.76 -18.49 -49.67
N MET A 611 31.45 -19.29 -48.85
CA MET A 611 32.91 -19.14 -48.69
C MET A 611 33.77 -19.98 -49.65
N PRO A 612 34.60 -19.34 -50.50
CA PRO A 612 36.01 -19.66 -50.64
C PRO A 612 36.86 -18.68 -49.82
N VAL A 613 37.83 -19.23 -49.09
CA VAL A 613 38.79 -18.50 -48.25
C VAL A 613 39.73 -17.69 -49.16
N ARG A 614 39.54 -16.38 -49.27
CA ARG A 614 40.59 -15.49 -49.76
C ARG A 614 40.43 -14.06 -49.22
N TYR A 615 41.42 -13.65 -48.43
CA TYR A 615 41.73 -12.29 -47.96
C TYR A 615 40.61 -11.25 -48.12
N LYS A 616 39.75 -11.10 -47.10
CA LYS A 616 38.87 -9.94 -47.00
C LYS A 616 39.71 -8.71 -46.64
N VAL A 617 39.82 -7.77 -47.57
CA VAL A 617 40.36 -6.43 -47.31
C VAL A 617 39.34 -5.68 -46.44
N ARG A 618 39.77 -5.07 -45.34
CA ARG A 618 38.90 -4.37 -44.36
C ARG A 618 37.91 -3.38 -45.01
N PHE A 619 38.34 -2.75 -46.10
CA PHE A 619 37.54 -1.83 -46.93
C PHE A 619 36.29 -2.48 -47.56
N GLN A 620 36.40 -3.72 -48.05
CA GLN A 620 35.27 -4.43 -48.68
C GLN A 620 34.23 -4.91 -47.66
N ILE A 621 34.64 -5.11 -46.39
CA ILE A 621 33.72 -5.44 -45.30
C ILE A 621 32.90 -4.21 -44.94
N GLU A 622 33.55 -3.05 -44.83
CA GLU A 622 32.88 -1.78 -44.52
C GLU A 622 31.86 -1.39 -45.61
N GLU A 623 32.21 -1.48 -46.90
CA GLU A 623 31.27 -1.21 -48.00
C GLU A 623 30.08 -2.18 -47.99
N TRP A 624 30.32 -3.46 -47.73
CA TRP A 624 29.24 -4.44 -47.64
C TRP A 624 28.35 -4.19 -46.42
N GLU A 625 28.92 -3.86 -45.27
CA GLU A 625 28.16 -3.49 -44.07
C GLU A 625 27.33 -2.23 -44.30
N GLU A 626 27.87 -1.23 -44.99
CA GLU A 626 27.14 -0.04 -45.39
C GLU A 626 25.95 -0.38 -46.29
N GLN A 627 26.14 -1.27 -47.27
CA GLN A 627 25.06 -1.75 -48.14
C GLN A 627 23.95 -2.45 -47.34
N GLN A 628 24.30 -3.29 -46.37
CA GLN A 628 23.31 -3.97 -45.51
C GLN A 628 22.55 -3.01 -44.60
N LEU A 629 23.20 -1.94 -44.13
CA LEU A 629 22.59 -0.94 -43.27
C LEU A 629 21.60 -0.02 -44.00
N VAL A 630 21.75 0.13 -45.32
CA VAL A 630 20.87 0.95 -46.18
C VAL A 630 19.61 0.19 -46.59
N GLU A 631 19.55 -1.12 -46.42
CA GLU A 631 18.36 -1.91 -46.73
C GLU A 631 17.17 -1.51 -45.83
N GLN A 632 15.97 -1.56 -46.42
CA GLN A 632 14.72 -1.25 -45.72
C GLN A 632 14.36 -2.36 -44.73
N VAL A 633 13.79 -1.95 -43.61
CA VAL A 633 13.35 -2.90 -42.59
C VAL A 633 12.04 -3.56 -43.01
N THR A 634 12.05 -4.88 -43.07
CA THR A 634 10.83 -5.66 -43.27
C THR A 634 10.09 -5.87 -41.94
N PHE A 635 8.97 -5.18 -41.75
CA PHE A 635 8.15 -5.28 -40.52
C PHE A 635 7.19 -6.48 -40.48
N SER A 636 7.21 -7.39 -41.47
CA SER A 636 6.24 -8.50 -41.58
C SER A 636 6.29 -9.51 -40.43
N SER A 637 7.46 -9.73 -39.83
CA SER A 637 7.64 -10.59 -38.66
C SER A 637 7.47 -9.85 -37.32
N CYS A 638 7.23 -8.54 -37.36
CA CYS A 638 7.13 -7.70 -36.17
C CYS A 638 5.70 -7.65 -35.64
N LYS A 639 5.53 -7.82 -34.32
CA LYS A 639 4.25 -7.51 -33.68
C LYS A 639 4.11 -6.00 -33.53
N ILE A 640 3.17 -5.43 -34.28
CA ILE A 640 2.81 -4.02 -34.21
C ILE A 640 1.51 -3.94 -33.42
N ASP A 641 1.45 -3.04 -32.43
CA ASP A 641 0.20 -2.63 -31.81
C ASP A 641 -0.48 -1.60 -32.73
N PRO A 642 -1.60 -1.93 -33.39
CA PRO A 642 -2.24 -1.03 -34.36
C PRO A 642 -3.02 0.11 -33.71
N ALA A 643 -3.29 0.04 -32.40
CA ALA A 643 -4.15 0.99 -31.71
C ALA A 643 -3.53 1.45 -30.37
N PRO A 644 -2.33 2.06 -30.39
CA PRO A 644 -1.79 2.66 -29.18
C PRO A 644 -2.70 3.80 -28.73
N PHE A 645 -2.76 4.07 -27.42
CA PHE A 645 -3.65 5.09 -26.89
C PHE A 645 -3.30 6.48 -27.44
N GLN A 646 -4.31 7.20 -27.95
CA GLN A 646 -4.16 8.51 -28.59
C GLN A 646 -4.96 9.58 -27.83
N LEU A 647 -4.34 10.74 -27.63
CA LEU A 647 -4.95 11.94 -27.10
C LEU A 647 -5.13 12.99 -28.21
N VAL A 648 -6.20 13.75 -28.11
CA VAL A 648 -6.42 14.95 -28.93
C VAL A 648 -5.69 16.13 -28.27
N GLU A 649 -5.06 16.99 -29.06
CA GLU A 649 -4.26 18.13 -28.57
C GLU A 649 -5.03 19.12 -27.67
N HIS A 650 -6.31 19.35 -27.93
CA HIS A 650 -7.20 20.19 -27.12
C HIS A 650 -7.91 19.43 -25.99
N THR A 651 -7.40 18.27 -25.59
CA THR A 651 -7.90 17.59 -24.38
C THR A 651 -7.44 18.36 -23.15
N SER A 652 -8.37 18.74 -22.28
CA SER A 652 -8.05 19.44 -21.02
C SER A 652 -7.18 18.56 -20.10
N LEU A 653 -6.33 19.18 -19.29
CA LEU A 653 -5.50 18.52 -18.28
C LEU A 653 -6.29 17.58 -17.36
N HIS A 654 -7.50 17.98 -16.93
CA HIS A 654 -8.36 17.15 -16.09
C HIS A 654 -8.77 15.86 -16.80
N LYS A 655 -9.26 15.94 -18.05
CA LYS A 655 -9.64 14.76 -18.85
C LYS A 655 -8.43 13.85 -19.08
N THR A 656 -7.28 14.42 -19.41
CA THR A 656 -6.03 13.66 -19.59
C THR A 656 -5.64 12.94 -18.31
N HIS A 657 -5.68 13.62 -17.16
CA HIS A 657 -5.44 13.01 -15.86
C HIS A 657 -6.43 11.87 -15.56
N THR A 658 -7.72 12.07 -15.82
CA THR A 658 -8.74 11.03 -15.63
C THR A 658 -8.46 9.83 -16.54
N MET A 659 -8.14 10.03 -17.81
CA MET A 659 -7.83 8.94 -18.75
C MET A 659 -6.60 8.15 -18.29
N PHE A 660 -5.50 8.81 -17.95
CA PHE A 660 -4.29 8.17 -17.44
C PHE A 660 -4.57 7.37 -16.16
N SER A 661 -5.40 7.92 -15.27
CA SER A 661 -5.74 7.28 -13.99
C SER A 661 -6.69 6.08 -14.13
N VAL A 662 -7.69 6.16 -15.01
CA VAL A 662 -8.71 5.12 -15.18
C VAL A 662 -8.19 3.97 -16.03
N LEU A 663 -7.41 4.28 -17.06
CA LEU A 663 -6.85 3.29 -17.98
C LEU A 663 -5.45 2.80 -17.56
N ASN A 664 -4.92 3.30 -16.44
CA ASN A 664 -3.58 3.00 -15.92
C ASN A 664 -2.48 3.15 -16.99
N LEU A 665 -2.51 4.29 -17.70
CA LEU A 665 -1.59 4.56 -18.81
C LEU A 665 -0.28 5.13 -18.28
N ASP A 666 0.84 4.60 -18.76
CA ASP A 666 2.18 5.17 -18.53
C ASP A 666 2.51 6.27 -19.55
N TYR A 667 1.93 6.16 -20.76
CA TYR A 667 2.31 6.92 -21.94
C TYR A 667 1.15 6.98 -22.94
N ALA A 668 0.99 8.12 -23.61
CA ALA A 668 0.00 8.32 -24.68
C ALA A 668 0.59 9.17 -25.80
N TYR A 669 0.24 8.84 -27.04
CA TYR A 669 0.60 9.67 -28.20
C TYR A 669 -0.43 10.79 -28.37
N VAL A 670 0.02 11.96 -28.79
CA VAL A 670 -0.85 13.09 -29.11
C VAL A 670 -0.95 13.22 -30.61
N THR A 671 -2.18 13.22 -31.11
CA THR A 671 -2.46 13.32 -32.54
C THR A 671 -3.42 14.46 -32.86
N SER A 672 -3.23 15.07 -34.04
CA SER A 672 -4.24 15.93 -34.68
C SER A 672 -4.48 15.42 -36.08
N ILE A 673 -5.74 15.10 -36.39
CA ILE A 673 -6.16 14.54 -37.68
C ILE A 673 -5.33 13.29 -38.05
N GLY A 674 -5.00 12.46 -37.04
CA GLY A 674 -4.20 11.24 -37.18
C GLY A 674 -2.68 11.45 -37.32
N ARG A 675 -2.20 12.70 -37.38
CA ARG A 675 -0.76 13.01 -37.41
C ARG A 675 -0.19 13.04 -35.99
N LEU A 676 0.94 12.39 -35.78
CA LEU A 676 1.70 12.42 -34.53
C LEU A 676 2.35 13.79 -34.34
N ILE A 677 1.96 14.50 -33.28
CA ILE A 677 2.46 15.85 -32.96
C ILE A 677 3.30 15.85 -31.69
N GLY A 678 2.96 14.95 -30.76
CA GLY A 678 3.64 14.89 -29.49
C GLY A 678 3.34 13.61 -28.74
N ALA A 679 3.84 13.54 -27.52
CA ALA A 679 3.52 12.50 -26.59
C ALA A 679 3.47 13.03 -25.16
N VAL A 680 2.67 12.36 -24.34
CA VAL A 680 2.51 12.65 -22.92
C VAL A 680 2.85 11.40 -22.15
N SER A 681 3.75 11.51 -21.19
CA SER A 681 3.98 10.51 -20.15
C SER A 681 3.46 11.01 -18.81
N LEU A 682 3.44 10.11 -17.83
CA LEU A 682 3.16 10.45 -16.42
C LEU A 682 4.02 11.60 -15.89
N LYS A 683 5.24 11.77 -16.43
CA LYS A 683 6.16 12.84 -16.02
C LYS A 683 5.63 14.22 -16.44
N GLU A 684 5.35 14.42 -17.73
CA GLU A 684 4.85 15.72 -18.22
C GLU A 684 3.50 16.06 -17.58
N LEU A 685 2.62 15.06 -17.44
CA LEU A 685 1.32 15.23 -16.79
C LEU A 685 1.46 15.71 -15.33
N ARG A 686 2.42 15.15 -14.59
CA ARG A 686 2.70 15.56 -13.20
C ARG A 686 3.26 16.98 -13.14
N GLU A 687 4.25 17.29 -13.98
CA GLU A 687 4.86 18.62 -14.04
C GLU A 687 3.83 19.69 -14.36
N ALA A 688 2.89 19.41 -15.28
CA ALA A 688 1.76 20.28 -15.57
C ALA A 688 0.90 20.53 -14.32
N ILE A 689 0.52 19.47 -13.58
CA ILE A 689 -0.32 19.61 -12.38
C ILE A 689 0.39 20.37 -11.25
N GLU A 690 1.70 20.13 -11.03
CA GLU A 690 2.50 20.82 -10.02
C GLU A 690 2.74 22.29 -10.40
N GLY A 691 2.92 22.60 -11.69
CA GLY A 691 3.03 23.96 -12.20
C GLY A 691 1.76 24.80 -12.01
N CYS A 692 0.60 24.15 -11.89
CA CYS A 692 -0.70 24.79 -11.62
C CYS A 692 -0.97 25.11 -10.15
N THR A 693 -0.15 24.60 -9.22
CA THR A 693 -0.35 24.88 -7.79
C THR A 693 0.39 26.14 -7.38
N PRO A 694 -0.27 27.15 -6.76
CA PRO A 694 0.41 28.37 -6.32
C PRO A 694 1.56 28.04 -5.38
N ALA A 695 2.65 28.80 -5.51
CA ALA A 695 3.94 28.56 -4.89
C ALA A 695 4.00 28.82 -3.37
N ASP A 696 2.99 28.40 -2.61
CA ASP A 696 3.01 28.42 -1.15
C ASP A 696 3.62 27.13 -0.61
N GLY A 697 4.94 27.02 -0.80
CA GLY A 697 5.72 25.91 -0.27
C GLY A 697 7.11 25.89 -0.89
N VAL A 698 8.12 26.12 -0.06
CA VAL A 698 9.56 26.01 -0.35
C VAL A 698 9.84 25.10 -1.55
N ARG A 699 10.50 25.63 -2.60
CA ARG A 699 11.04 24.87 -3.74
C ARG A 699 12.00 23.79 -3.23
N LEU A 700 11.44 22.68 -2.82
CA LEU A 700 12.17 21.52 -2.36
C LEU A 700 12.42 20.68 -3.62
N ARG A 701 13.62 20.76 -4.19
CA ARG A 701 14.04 19.96 -5.38
C ARG A 701 13.64 18.48 -5.26
N PRO A 702 13.05 17.84 -6.28
CA PRO A 702 12.77 16.41 -6.25
C PRO A 702 14.08 15.63 -6.03
N VAL A 703 14.02 14.57 -5.22
CA VAL A 703 15.14 13.63 -5.14
C VAL A 703 15.09 12.81 -6.42
N LEU A 704 15.94 13.17 -7.38
CA LEU A 704 16.09 12.56 -8.71
C LEU A 704 16.54 11.08 -8.69
N SER A 705 16.55 10.40 -7.55
CA SER A 705 17.17 9.07 -7.46
C SER A 705 16.26 7.90 -7.89
N THR A 706 14.95 8.09 -8.06
CA THR A 706 14.04 6.98 -8.43
C THR A 706 13.67 6.92 -9.90
N PHE A 707 13.96 7.96 -10.69
CA PHE A 707 13.85 7.97 -12.15
C PHE A 707 15.19 7.73 -12.85
N ARG A 708 16.17 7.17 -12.15
CA ARG A 708 17.34 6.62 -12.85
C ARG A 708 16.84 5.43 -13.64
N ASP A 709 16.74 5.62 -14.96
CA ASP A 709 16.52 4.59 -15.98
C ASP A 709 16.92 3.21 -15.47
N ARG A 710 15.94 2.42 -15.03
CA ARG A 710 16.17 1.03 -14.59
C ARG A 710 16.33 0.06 -15.77
N GLY A 711 16.79 0.58 -16.90
CA GLY A 711 17.39 -0.18 -18.00
C GLY A 711 18.92 -0.27 -17.90
N VAL A 712 19.52 -0.20 -16.71
CA VAL A 712 21.00 -0.12 -16.56
C VAL A 712 21.62 -1.32 -15.83
N ARG A 713 20.87 -2.31 -15.32
CA ARG A 713 21.48 -3.49 -14.67
C ARG A 713 21.19 -4.86 -15.27
N GLY A 714 20.08 -5.06 -15.99
CA GLY A 714 19.84 -6.30 -16.74
C GLY A 714 20.33 -6.22 -18.19
N THR A 715 20.04 -5.09 -18.84
CA THR A 715 20.44 -4.77 -20.21
C THR A 715 21.90 -4.41 -20.35
N ARG A 716 22.62 -4.01 -19.29
CA ARG A 716 24.05 -3.69 -19.38
C ARG A 716 24.87 -4.94 -19.72
N THR A 717 24.50 -6.11 -19.20
CA THR A 717 25.18 -7.38 -19.53
C THR A 717 24.88 -7.82 -20.96
N GLU A 718 23.65 -7.64 -21.46
CA GLU A 718 23.29 -7.97 -22.84
C GLU A 718 23.83 -6.95 -23.86
N THR A 719 23.78 -5.66 -23.53
CA THR A 719 24.40 -4.61 -24.37
C THR A 719 25.91 -4.66 -24.31
N ILE A 720 26.57 -4.99 -23.19
CA ILE A 720 28.02 -5.22 -23.13
C ILE A 720 28.41 -6.50 -23.88
N ALA A 721 27.62 -7.58 -23.82
CA ALA A 721 27.87 -8.77 -24.63
C ALA A 721 27.75 -8.48 -26.13
N LEU A 722 26.76 -7.68 -26.54
CA LEU A 722 26.62 -7.19 -27.91
C LEU A 722 27.69 -6.15 -28.28
N HIS A 723 28.13 -5.30 -27.35
CA HIS A 723 29.20 -4.32 -27.57
C HIS A 723 30.55 -5.01 -27.72
N GLN A 724 30.85 -6.02 -26.89
CA GLN A 724 32.02 -6.87 -27.03
C GLN A 724 31.95 -7.70 -28.31
N LEU A 725 30.77 -8.16 -28.73
CA LEU A 725 30.62 -8.84 -30.03
C LEU A 725 30.80 -7.88 -31.23
N LEU A 726 30.34 -6.63 -31.12
CA LEU A 726 30.51 -5.60 -32.15
C LEU A 726 31.96 -5.07 -32.21
N GLU A 727 32.59 -4.75 -31.08
CA GLU A 727 33.97 -4.25 -31.01
C GLU A 727 35.01 -5.34 -31.32
N HIS A 728 34.75 -6.60 -30.95
CA HIS A 728 35.67 -7.71 -31.26
C HIS A 728 35.62 -8.15 -32.73
N GLN A 729 34.58 -7.74 -33.48
CA GLN A 729 34.47 -7.93 -34.94
C GLN A 729 35.00 -6.72 -35.72
N ILE A 730 34.84 -5.49 -35.22
CA ILE A 730 35.36 -4.27 -35.88
C ILE A 730 36.90 -4.14 -35.76
N SER A 731 37.52 -4.82 -34.77
CA SER A 731 38.99 -4.82 -34.58
C SER A 731 39.74 -6.01 -35.19
N ARG A 732 39.07 -6.90 -35.95
CA ARG A 732 39.72 -8.01 -36.66
C ARG A 732 39.63 -7.91 -38.17
#